data_AF-A0A2G1XEI2-F1
#
_entry.id   AF-A0A2G1XEI2-F1
#
_cell.length_a   1.000
_cell.length_b   1.000
_cell.length_c   1.000
_cell.angle_alpha   90.00
_cell.angle_beta   90.00
_cell.angle_gamma   90.00
#
_symmetry.space_group_name_H-M   'P 1'
#
loop_
_entity.id
_entity.type
_entity.pdbx_description
1 polymer ?
#
loop_
_entity_poly.entity_id
_entity_poly.type
_entity_poly.pdbx_seq_one_letter_code
_entity_poly.pdbx_strand_id
1 'polypeptide(L)'
;MKIEFLLHNAYGIGGTIRSTVNLAAALAERHEVRIISVNRPVDEPELTIDPRVTLTPLVDMREGTDGDEYAAPLNQRPSEIFRDERIDNGRMAATALTDERVAAHLAATDADVVIATRPKLIGYLAKYGADRPYLRLGQEHLTHEAHVAELHAVMDPAIAALDAFATVSEADAGHYREALPDAKARILSIPNAVPAPAAEPSDGASKTIVSAGRLVGVKRYDRLIAAFAKVAAERPDWNLRIYGRGPAKAKLRKQIEELGLYERVTLMGARSPIETEWAKGAVAAVASDAESFGMTIVEAMHAGLPVVATDCPYGPREILADGTDGVLVPLDDSDAIDAYADALLRLTGDAALRERLGAAARQAAHRYEPDAIARRYEELFEELRPGCTTARAKKGGLLRGLFGGGRKQQSAPRPQGDVAHPDARCAAAPDGSLVFRLPAGQLTDADSHLLLRHRGSKGKETVRVPLPRQGREAGGWVEARVERAEHTLSEGRWDTYVERAGGKSGEKTRRRLLAGLVEQKALLTLPLRESAEGHSAWVPYATSDGFLAVRTWLRTTHVEADEVRVGDDGITVAVTAHGTALREGAELLARLRGGDGSVGDVRTPLVAGSGCLPYEPMSRRVTADEQDLWDLWVRPAAGAAPVRVGRIAGDFADRKGVDTFPAVTRGEVRLRPFFTVTNDLTVTVKDTAVDEA
;
A
#
# COMPACT_ATOMS: atom_id res chain seq x y z
N MET A 1 -25.83 -13.25 17.94
CA MET A 1 -26.24 -14.15 16.86
C MET A 1 -25.02 -14.94 16.42
N LYS A 2 -25.23 -16.06 15.73
CA LYS A 2 -24.21 -16.82 15.01
C LYS A 2 -24.25 -16.39 13.53
N ILE A 3 -23.19 -15.78 13.04
CA ILE A 3 -23.13 -15.21 11.70
C ILE A 3 -22.04 -15.95 10.92
N GLU A 4 -22.39 -16.43 9.72
CA GLU A 4 -21.44 -17.05 8.81
C GLU A 4 -21.27 -16.24 7.53
N PHE A 5 -20.03 -15.93 7.18
CA PHE A 5 -19.67 -15.47 5.85
C PHE A 5 -19.24 -16.66 5.00
N LEU A 6 -19.93 -16.90 3.89
CA LEU A 6 -19.50 -17.85 2.88
C LEU A 6 -18.63 -17.11 1.86
N LEU A 7 -17.33 -17.44 1.86
CA LEU A 7 -16.31 -16.87 0.97
C LEU A 7 -15.78 -17.93 0.02
N HIS A 8 -15.50 -17.53 -1.21
CA HIS A 8 -14.95 -18.47 -2.20
C HIS A 8 -13.51 -18.89 -1.83
N ASN A 9 -12.74 -17.92 -1.32
CA ASN A 9 -11.37 -18.09 -0.85
C ASN A 9 -11.07 -16.96 0.14
N ALA A 10 -10.73 -17.29 1.39
CA ALA A 10 -10.35 -16.32 2.43
C ALA A 10 -8.84 -16.06 2.53
N TYR A 11 -8.01 -16.74 1.71
CA TYR A 11 -6.55 -16.77 1.90
C TYR A 11 -5.78 -15.72 1.07
N GLY A 12 -6.44 -14.97 0.19
CA GLY A 12 -5.83 -13.89 -0.61
C GLY A 12 -6.09 -12.48 -0.07
N ILE A 13 -5.61 -11.46 -0.80
CA ILE A 13 -5.69 -10.03 -0.41
C ILE A 13 -6.75 -9.20 -1.16
N GLY A 14 -7.66 -9.86 -1.89
CA GLY A 14 -8.65 -9.18 -2.73
C GLY A 14 -9.63 -8.29 -1.95
N GLY A 15 -10.24 -7.31 -2.63
CA GLY A 15 -11.16 -6.34 -2.02
C GLY A 15 -12.32 -6.99 -1.26
N THR A 16 -12.98 -7.99 -1.84
CA THR A 16 -14.04 -8.79 -1.19
C THR A 16 -13.56 -9.48 0.08
N ILE A 17 -12.34 -10.03 0.07
CA ILE A 17 -11.78 -10.74 1.23
C ILE A 17 -11.51 -9.70 2.33
N ARG A 18 -10.87 -8.58 1.98
CA ARG A 18 -10.57 -7.48 2.89
C ARG A 18 -11.83 -6.89 3.54
N SER A 19 -12.85 -6.57 2.76
CA SER A 19 -14.11 -6.02 3.29
C SER A 19 -14.83 -7.02 4.19
N THR A 20 -14.85 -8.31 3.82
CA THR A 20 -15.44 -9.37 4.64
C THR A 20 -14.71 -9.54 5.96
N VAL A 21 -13.37 -9.59 5.94
CA VAL A 21 -12.56 -9.73 7.17
C VAL A 21 -12.77 -8.53 8.11
N ASN A 22 -12.79 -7.31 7.56
CA ASN A 22 -13.04 -6.10 8.34
C ASN A 22 -14.43 -6.12 9.00
N LEU A 23 -15.47 -6.48 8.24
CA LEU A 23 -16.83 -6.56 8.73
C LEU A 23 -16.99 -7.69 9.76
N ALA A 24 -16.42 -8.86 9.50
CA ALA A 24 -16.45 -10.01 10.40
C ALA A 24 -15.79 -9.68 11.75
N ALA A 25 -14.66 -8.98 11.74
CA ALA A 25 -13.97 -8.54 12.96
C ALA A 25 -14.85 -7.59 13.80
N ALA A 26 -15.56 -6.66 13.16
CA ALA A 26 -16.46 -5.73 13.85
C ALA A 26 -17.70 -6.43 14.42
N LEU A 27 -18.33 -7.33 13.65
CA LEU A 27 -19.45 -8.13 14.14
C LEU A 27 -19.04 -9.06 15.29
N ALA A 28 -17.80 -9.58 15.28
CA ALA A 28 -17.26 -10.44 16.32
C ALA A 28 -17.08 -9.74 17.68
N GLU A 29 -17.25 -8.41 17.75
CA GLU A 29 -17.34 -7.71 19.03
C GLU A 29 -18.60 -8.07 19.82
N ARG A 30 -19.68 -8.45 19.14
CA ARG A 30 -21.02 -8.64 19.72
C ARG A 30 -21.67 -9.96 19.34
N HIS A 31 -21.09 -10.69 18.40
CA HIS A 31 -21.64 -11.90 17.81
C HIS A 31 -20.59 -13.00 17.69
N GLU A 32 -21.05 -14.25 17.57
CA GLU A 32 -20.19 -15.36 17.18
C GLU A 32 -20.09 -15.35 15.66
N VAL A 33 -18.89 -15.16 15.12
CA VAL A 33 -18.68 -14.99 13.68
C VAL A 33 -17.76 -16.07 13.15
N ARG A 34 -18.17 -16.69 12.03
CA ARG A 34 -17.36 -17.65 11.30
C ARG A 34 -17.19 -17.20 9.85
N ILE A 35 -16.00 -17.41 9.30
CA ILE A 35 -15.74 -17.33 7.87
C ILE A 35 -15.58 -18.75 7.36
N ILE A 36 -16.45 -19.14 6.43
CA ILE A 36 -16.42 -20.43 5.76
C ILE A 36 -15.79 -20.20 4.38
N SER A 37 -14.54 -20.63 4.23
CA SER A 37 -13.82 -20.54 2.95
C SER A 37 -14.07 -21.81 2.14
N VAL A 38 -14.61 -21.69 0.93
CA VAL A 38 -14.80 -22.87 0.08
C VAL A 38 -13.47 -23.56 -0.21
N ASN A 39 -12.42 -22.79 -0.49
CA ASN A 39 -11.10 -23.32 -0.83
C ASN A 39 -10.02 -22.92 0.18
N ARG A 40 -9.04 -23.80 0.39
CA ARG A 40 -7.77 -23.53 1.08
C ARG A 40 -6.59 -23.75 0.12
N PRO A 41 -6.08 -22.72 -0.55
CA PRO A 41 -4.96 -22.88 -1.48
C PRO A 41 -3.59 -22.84 -0.79
N VAL A 42 -3.50 -22.29 0.42
CA VAL A 42 -2.25 -22.13 1.20
C VAL A 42 -2.53 -22.38 2.69
N ASP A 43 -1.47 -22.53 3.49
CA ASP A 43 -1.58 -22.83 4.92
C ASP A 43 -2.27 -21.73 5.72
N GLU A 44 -1.79 -20.50 5.54
CA GLU A 44 -2.18 -19.32 6.31
C GLU A 44 -2.74 -18.22 5.39
N PRO A 45 -3.77 -17.48 5.82
CA PRO A 45 -4.30 -16.36 5.03
C PRO A 45 -3.30 -15.20 4.98
N GLU A 46 -3.25 -14.49 3.85
CA GLU A 46 -2.41 -13.29 3.71
C GLU A 46 -2.92 -12.11 4.56
N LEU A 47 -4.23 -12.06 4.85
CA LEU A 47 -4.84 -11.06 5.73
C LEU A 47 -4.99 -11.63 7.14
N THR A 48 -4.67 -10.81 8.15
CA THR A 48 -4.88 -11.19 9.55
C THR A 48 -6.37 -11.29 9.85
N ILE A 49 -6.80 -12.49 10.26
CA ILE A 49 -8.16 -12.75 10.74
C ILE A 49 -8.23 -12.40 12.23
N ASP A 50 -9.27 -11.67 12.63
CA ASP A 50 -9.49 -11.37 14.05
C ASP A 50 -9.63 -12.68 14.83
N PRO A 51 -8.93 -12.85 15.97
CA PRO A 51 -8.93 -14.10 16.71
C PRO A 51 -10.29 -14.54 17.26
N ARG A 52 -11.29 -13.65 17.32
CA ARG A 52 -12.66 -13.96 17.70
C ARG A 52 -13.47 -14.54 16.53
N VAL A 53 -12.94 -14.46 15.31
CA VAL A 53 -13.54 -15.00 14.09
C VAL A 53 -12.91 -16.35 13.79
N THR A 54 -13.75 -17.38 13.66
CA THR A 54 -13.29 -18.72 13.27
C THR A 54 -13.21 -18.82 11.76
N LEU A 55 -12.07 -19.22 11.20
CA LEU A 55 -11.92 -19.53 9.77
C LEU A 55 -11.98 -21.05 9.56
N THR A 56 -12.89 -21.51 8.69
CA THR A 56 -13.04 -22.94 8.36
C THR A 56 -13.01 -23.14 6.85
N PRO A 57 -12.02 -23.86 6.30
CA PRO A 57 -12.00 -24.25 4.90
C PRO A 57 -12.83 -25.51 4.63
N LEU A 58 -13.44 -25.62 3.44
CA LEU A 58 -14.25 -26.78 3.04
C LEU A 58 -13.53 -27.76 2.10
N VAL A 59 -12.70 -27.25 1.20
CA VAL A 59 -11.91 -28.04 0.25
C VAL A 59 -10.45 -27.62 0.35
N ASP A 60 -9.56 -28.58 0.57
CA ASP A 60 -8.12 -28.34 0.65
C ASP A 60 -7.46 -28.43 -0.73
N MET A 61 -6.81 -27.34 -1.14
CA MET A 61 -6.25 -27.13 -2.48
C MET A 61 -4.74 -26.86 -2.43
N ARG A 62 -4.11 -27.11 -1.28
CA ARG A 62 -2.67 -26.89 -1.05
C ARG A 62 -1.84 -27.93 -1.81
N GLU A 63 -1.11 -27.49 -2.84
CA GLU A 63 -0.28 -28.38 -3.66
C GLU A 63 0.74 -29.14 -2.81
N GLY A 64 0.82 -30.45 -3.03
CA GLY A 64 1.86 -31.28 -2.45
C GLY A 64 1.71 -31.55 -0.96
N THR A 65 0.52 -31.30 -0.39
CA THR A 65 0.19 -31.68 0.99
C THR A 65 -0.58 -33.00 1.04
N ASP A 66 -0.51 -33.73 2.16
CA ASP A 66 -1.27 -34.98 2.36
C ASP A 66 -2.80 -34.77 2.28
N GLY A 67 -3.27 -33.53 2.41
CA GLY A 67 -4.66 -33.13 2.31
C GLY A 67 -5.07 -32.57 0.95
N ASP A 68 -4.19 -32.53 -0.07
CA ASP A 68 -4.52 -31.94 -1.37
C ASP A 68 -5.68 -32.70 -2.06
N GLU A 69 -6.87 -32.10 -2.07
CA GLU A 69 -8.07 -32.64 -2.70
C GLU A 69 -8.17 -32.24 -4.18
N TYR A 70 -7.15 -31.60 -4.77
CA TYR A 70 -7.19 -31.17 -6.16
C TYR A 70 -7.49 -32.35 -7.10
N ALA A 71 -6.79 -33.46 -6.92
CA ALA A 71 -6.94 -34.67 -7.74
C ALA A 71 -8.10 -35.60 -7.30
N ALA A 72 -8.89 -35.21 -6.30
CA ALA A 72 -10.01 -36.03 -5.83
C ALA A 72 -11.03 -36.27 -6.96
N PRO A 73 -11.61 -37.49 -7.10
CA PRO A 73 -12.49 -37.81 -8.22
C PRO A 73 -13.68 -36.85 -8.39
N LEU A 74 -14.26 -36.36 -7.29
CA LEU A 74 -15.34 -35.38 -7.32
C LEU A 74 -14.86 -33.98 -7.72
N ASN A 75 -13.61 -33.63 -7.41
CA ASN A 75 -13.03 -32.34 -7.81
C ASN A 75 -12.65 -32.29 -9.29
N GLN A 76 -12.51 -33.46 -9.93
CA GLN A 76 -12.29 -33.58 -11.37
C GLN A 76 -13.59 -33.58 -12.19
N ARG A 77 -14.75 -33.49 -11.53
CA ARG A 77 -16.07 -33.44 -12.18
C ARG A 77 -16.63 -32.02 -12.13
N PRO A 78 -17.16 -31.48 -13.24
CA PRO A 78 -17.80 -30.16 -13.24
C PRO A 78 -18.95 -30.06 -12.23
N SER A 79 -19.18 -28.87 -11.68
CA SER A 79 -20.34 -28.57 -10.83
C SER A 79 -21.65 -28.85 -11.57
N GLU A 80 -22.68 -29.28 -10.85
CA GLU A 80 -24.03 -29.40 -11.37
C GLU A 80 -24.76 -28.05 -11.46
N ILE A 81 -24.27 -27.03 -10.75
CA ILE A 81 -24.86 -25.68 -10.70
C ILE A 81 -24.12 -24.72 -11.63
N PHE A 82 -22.78 -24.74 -11.60
CA PHE A 82 -21.93 -23.80 -12.32
C PHE A 82 -21.08 -24.53 -13.36
N ARG A 83 -21.65 -24.72 -14.56
CA ARG A 83 -21.01 -25.47 -15.66
C ARG A 83 -20.31 -24.60 -16.70
N ASP A 84 -20.55 -23.29 -16.67
CA ASP A 84 -20.03 -22.38 -17.67
C ASP A 84 -18.62 -21.92 -17.29
N GLU A 85 -17.62 -22.34 -18.05
CA GLU A 85 -16.21 -21.98 -17.84
C GLU A 85 -15.95 -20.47 -18.02
N ARG A 86 -16.86 -19.72 -18.67
CA ARG A 86 -16.79 -18.26 -18.74
C ARG A 86 -17.13 -17.61 -17.41
N ILE A 87 -17.92 -18.29 -16.59
CA ILE A 87 -18.38 -17.83 -15.27
C ILE A 87 -17.42 -18.30 -14.17
N ASP A 88 -16.94 -19.53 -14.26
CA ASP A 88 -16.05 -20.11 -13.24
C ASP A 88 -14.94 -20.97 -13.88
N ASN A 89 -13.69 -20.57 -13.67
CA ASN A 89 -12.53 -21.21 -14.29
C ASN A 89 -11.30 -21.24 -13.38
N GLY A 90 -10.30 -21.99 -13.83
CA GLY A 90 -9.03 -22.14 -13.14
C GLY A 90 -9.09 -23.16 -12.01
N ARG A 91 -8.04 -23.19 -11.21
CA ARG A 91 -7.80 -24.25 -10.23
C ARG A 91 -8.83 -24.32 -9.10
N MET A 92 -9.54 -23.22 -8.83
CA MET A 92 -10.59 -23.13 -7.81
C MET A 92 -11.98 -22.97 -8.43
N ALA A 93 -12.19 -23.43 -9.67
CA ALA A 93 -13.53 -23.49 -10.26
C ALA A 93 -14.46 -24.38 -9.41
N ALA A 94 -15.77 -24.19 -9.52
CA ALA A 94 -16.77 -25.03 -8.89
C ALA A 94 -16.78 -26.42 -9.53
N THR A 95 -16.75 -27.42 -8.67
CA THR A 95 -16.69 -28.85 -8.99
C THR A 95 -17.80 -29.59 -8.24
N ALA A 96 -18.03 -30.85 -8.60
CA ALA A 96 -18.97 -31.70 -7.86
C ALA A 96 -18.55 -31.85 -6.38
N LEU A 97 -17.24 -31.79 -6.07
CA LEU A 97 -16.75 -31.77 -4.69
C LEU A 97 -17.20 -30.49 -3.97
N THR A 98 -17.02 -29.32 -4.59
CA THR A 98 -17.46 -28.07 -3.97
C THR A 98 -18.98 -28.03 -3.76
N ASP A 99 -19.77 -28.57 -4.70
CA ASP A 99 -21.22 -28.69 -4.56
C ASP A 99 -21.58 -29.51 -3.32
N GLU A 100 -20.96 -30.68 -3.17
CA GLU A 100 -21.19 -31.59 -2.04
C GLU A 100 -20.82 -30.94 -0.71
N ARG A 101 -19.64 -30.33 -0.62
CA ARG A 101 -19.12 -29.74 0.63
C ARG A 101 -19.93 -28.53 1.06
N VAL A 102 -20.26 -27.64 0.12
CA VAL A 102 -21.07 -26.45 0.43
C VAL A 102 -22.49 -26.86 0.81
N ALA A 103 -23.10 -27.83 0.11
CA ALA A 103 -24.43 -28.34 0.46
C ALA A 103 -24.43 -28.98 1.85
N ALA A 104 -23.43 -29.82 2.17
CA ALA A 104 -23.29 -30.45 3.47
C ALA A 104 -23.12 -29.42 4.60
N HIS A 105 -22.28 -28.39 4.39
CA HIS A 105 -22.09 -27.31 5.36
C HIS A 105 -23.39 -26.53 5.59
N LEU A 106 -24.05 -26.05 4.53
CA LEU A 106 -25.29 -25.28 4.62
C LEU A 106 -26.45 -26.08 5.24
N ALA A 107 -26.41 -27.41 5.11
CA ALA A 107 -27.38 -28.30 5.75
C ALA A 107 -27.14 -28.52 7.25
N ALA A 108 -25.87 -28.46 7.69
CA ALA A 108 -25.45 -28.78 9.05
C ALA A 108 -25.23 -27.54 9.93
N THR A 109 -25.05 -26.36 9.33
CA THR A 109 -24.75 -25.13 10.08
C THR A 109 -25.87 -24.75 11.05
N ASP A 110 -25.46 -24.25 12.21
CA ASP A 110 -26.30 -23.72 13.29
C ASP A 110 -26.30 -22.17 13.32
N ALA A 111 -25.92 -21.55 12.20
CA ALA A 111 -25.94 -20.10 12.05
C ALA A 111 -27.37 -19.53 12.20
N ASP A 112 -27.48 -18.30 12.70
CA ASP A 112 -28.71 -17.51 12.60
C ASP A 112 -28.78 -16.77 11.25
N VAL A 113 -27.61 -16.43 10.68
CA VAL A 113 -27.46 -15.68 9.43
C VAL A 113 -26.32 -16.25 8.59
N VAL A 114 -26.56 -16.47 7.30
CA VAL A 114 -25.52 -16.84 6.33
C VAL A 114 -25.45 -15.79 5.23
N ILE A 115 -24.25 -15.24 5.01
CA ILE A 115 -23.95 -14.18 4.04
C ILE A 115 -23.06 -14.74 2.92
N ALA A 116 -23.59 -14.85 1.71
CA ALA A 116 -22.88 -15.29 0.52
C ALA A 116 -22.26 -14.10 -0.25
N THR A 117 -20.94 -14.08 -0.39
CA THR A 117 -20.17 -12.88 -0.81
C THR A 117 -19.82 -12.81 -2.31
N ARG A 118 -20.35 -13.72 -3.12
CA ARG A 118 -20.13 -13.76 -4.58
C ARG A 118 -21.33 -14.39 -5.31
N PRO A 119 -21.55 -14.07 -6.59
CA PRO A 119 -22.57 -14.67 -7.45
C PRO A 119 -22.79 -16.18 -7.28
N LYS A 120 -21.71 -16.98 -7.38
CA LYS A 120 -21.83 -18.43 -7.28
C LYS A 120 -22.26 -18.92 -5.89
N LEU A 121 -21.83 -18.22 -4.85
CA LEU A 121 -22.17 -18.56 -3.46
C LEU A 121 -23.63 -18.20 -3.16
N ILE A 122 -24.15 -17.15 -3.81
CA ILE A 122 -25.57 -16.79 -3.76
C ILE A 122 -26.41 -17.91 -4.37
N GLY A 123 -26.01 -18.48 -5.51
CA GLY A 123 -26.70 -19.63 -6.09
C GLY A 123 -26.70 -20.86 -5.17
N TYR A 124 -25.57 -21.16 -4.51
CA TYR A 124 -25.52 -22.23 -3.51
C TYR A 124 -26.45 -21.97 -2.32
N LEU A 125 -26.44 -20.74 -1.78
CA LEU A 125 -27.26 -20.36 -0.63
C LEU A 125 -28.75 -20.40 -0.98
N ALA A 126 -29.13 -19.94 -2.16
CA ALA A 126 -30.50 -20.00 -2.64
C ALA A 126 -30.99 -21.45 -2.81
N LYS A 127 -30.16 -22.32 -3.40
CA LYS A 127 -30.52 -23.72 -3.65
C LYS A 127 -30.58 -24.57 -2.37
N TYR A 128 -29.55 -24.49 -1.53
CA TYR A 128 -29.38 -25.40 -0.39
C TYR A 128 -29.88 -24.83 0.93
N GLY A 129 -30.13 -23.52 1.00
CA GLY A 129 -30.64 -22.83 2.18
C GLY A 129 -32.17 -22.65 2.25
N ALA A 130 -32.92 -22.93 1.18
CA ALA A 130 -34.34 -22.56 1.06
C ALA A 130 -35.24 -23.04 2.22
N ASP A 131 -35.02 -24.25 2.72
CA ASP A 131 -35.84 -24.85 3.79
C ASP A 131 -35.17 -24.74 5.19
N ARG A 132 -34.23 -23.80 5.35
CA ARG A 132 -33.43 -23.66 6.56
C ARG A 132 -33.89 -22.48 7.42
N PRO A 133 -33.70 -22.55 8.75
CA PRO A 133 -34.23 -21.54 9.68
C PRO A 133 -33.39 -20.24 9.74
N TYR A 134 -32.23 -20.19 9.09
CA TYR A 134 -31.35 -19.03 9.08
C TYR A 134 -31.73 -17.99 8.02
N LEU A 135 -31.40 -16.73 8.27
CA LEU A 135 -31.51 -15.67 7.27
C LEU A 135 -30.47 -15.88 6.16
N ARG A 136 -30.91 -15.74 4.91
CA ARG A 136 -30.11 -15.94 3.69
C ARG A 136 -29.85 -14.60 3.05
N LEU A 137 -28.60 -14.15 3.13
CA LEU A 137 -28.17 -12.85 2.61
C LEU A 137 -27.15 -13.03 1.49
N GLY A 138 -27.32 -12.28 0.42
CA GLY A 138 -26.32 -12.14 -0.63
C GLY A 138 -25.60 -10.80 -0.48
N GLN A 139 -24.32 -10.77 -0.82
CA GLN A 139 -23.52 -9.56 -0.86
C GLN A 139 -22.74 -9.51 -2.19
N GLU A 140 -22.91 -8.41 -2.93
CA GLU A 140 -22.25 -8.18 -4.22
C GLU A 140 -21.10 -7.17 -4.10
N HIS A 141 -19.97 -7.51 -4.71
CA HIS A 141 -18.74 -6.70 -4.71
C HIS A 141 -18.31 -6.29 -6.13
N LEU A 142 -19.02 -6.77 -7.14
CA LEU A 142 -18.99 -6.29 -8.53
C LEU A 142 -20.23 -5.41 -8.75
N THR A 143 -20.67 -5.28 -10.01
CA THR A 143 -21.88 -4.55 -10.38
C THR A 143 -22.75 -5.44 -11.25
N HIS A 144 -24.05 -5.15 -11.30
CA HIS A 144 -24.99 -5.86 -12.16
C HIS A 144 -24.49 -5.93 -13.61
N GLU A 145 -24.09 -4.79 -14.17
CA GLU A 145 -23.62 -4.68 -15.56
C GLU A 145 -22.30 -5.40 -15.85
N ALA A 146 -21.51 -5.75 -14.83
CA ALA A 146 -20.27 -6.48 -15.01
C ALA A 146 -20.49 -7.97 -15.29
N HIS A 147 -21.70 -8.49 -15.07
CA HIS A 147 -22.04 -9.88 -15.24
C HIS A 147 -22.55 -10.18 -16.66
N VAL A 148 -22.27 -11.39 -17.14
CA VAL A 148 -22.77 -11.86 -18.44
C VAL A 148 -24.22 -12.38 -18.32
N ALA A 149 -24.95 -12.40 -19.44
CA ALA A 149 -26.37 -12.81 -19.46
C ALA A 149 -26.61 -14.21 -18.86
N GLU A 150 -25.69 -15.14 -19.08
CA GLU A 150 -25.76 -16.49 -18.53
C GLU A 150 -25.62 -16.52 -17.01
N LEU A 151 -24.84 -15.59 -16.44
CA LEU A 151 -24.72 -15.44 -14.99
C LEU A 151 -25.99 -14.81 -14.41
N HIS A 152 -26.58 -13.82 -15.07
CA HIS A 152 -27.88 -13.25 -14.67
C HIS A 152 -28.98 -14.31 -14.63
N ALA A 153 -29.05 -15.19 -15.64
CA ALA A 153 -30.04 -16.26 -15.68
C ALA A 153 -29.98 -17.20 -14.46
N VAL A 154 -28.83 -17.29 -13.79
CA VAL A 154 -28.64 -18.06 -12.55
C VAL A 154 -28.81 -17.18 -11.31
N MET A 155 -28.26 -15.98 -11.31
CA MET A 155 -28.26 -15.07 -10.16
C MET A 155 -29.63 -14.49 -9.86
N ASP A 156 -30.37 -14.06 -10.87
CA ASP A 156 -31.59 -13.28 -10.67
C ASP A 156 -32.67 -14.09 -9.92
N PRO A 157 -32.97 -15.35 -10.30
CA PRO A 157 -33.87 -16.20 -9.51
C PRO A 157 -33.31 -16.51 -8.12
N ALA A 158 -31.99 -16.67 -7.98
CA ALA A 158 -31.35 -16.96 -6.71
C ALA A 158 -31.49 -15.78 -5.74
N ILE A 159 -31.23 -14.55 -6.20
CA ILE A 159 -31.39 -13.31 -5.45
C ILE A 159 -32.85 -13.16 -5.00
N ALA A 160 -33.81 -13.39 -5.90
CA ALA A 160 -35.24 -13.29 -5.58
C ALA A 160 -35.69 -14.27 -4.47
N ALA A 161 -34.95 -15.38 -4.27
CA ALA A 161 -35.23 -16.38 -3.25
C ALA A 161 -34.56 -16.09 -1.89
N LEU A 162 -33.71 -15.07 -1.79
CA LEU A 162 -33.05 -14.66 -0.55
C LEU A 162 -33.96 -13.82 0.35
N ASP A 163 -33.53 -13.61 1.59
CA ASP A 163 -34.19 -12.69 2.52
C ASP A 163 -33.72 -11.24 2.28
N ALA A 164 -32.43 -11.06 1.96
CA ALA A 164 -31.89 -9.79 1.50
C ALA A 164 -30.68 -9.92 0.57
N PHE A 165 -30.42 -8.88 -0.21
CA PHE A 165 -29.30 -8.77 -1.13
C PHE A 165 -28.69 -7.38 -1.04
N ALA A 166 -27.44 -7.32 -0.56
CA ALA A 166 -26.71 -6.09 -0.31
C ALA A 166 -25.68 -5.84 -1.43
N THR A 167 -25.81 -4.72 -2.13
CA THR A 167 -24.74 -4.20 -3.00
C THR A 167 -23.85 -3.24 -2.22
N VAL A 168 -22.67 -2.91 -2.75
CA VAL A 168 -21.74 -1.97 -2.10
C VAL A 168 -21.95 -0.50 -2.50
N SER A 169 -22.87 -0.23 -3.44
CA SER A 169 -23.25 1.10 -3.92
C SER A 169 -24.76 1.20 -4.16
N GLU A 170 -25.36 2.35 -3.88
CA GLU A 170 -26.79 2.58 -4.06
C GLU A 170 -27.19 2.62 -5.53
N ALA A 171 -26.33 3.12 -6.42
CA ALA A 171 -26.57 3.06 -7.85
C ALA A 171 -26.79 1.61 -8.33
N ASP A 172 -25.95 0.67 -7.86
CA ASP A 172 -26.09 -0.75 -8.22
C ASP A 172 -27.32 -1.40 -7.55
N ALA A 173 -27.63 -1.05 -6.30
CA ALA A 173 -28.88 -1.50 -5.66
C ALA A 173 -30.11 -1.02 -6.44
N GLY A 174 -30.07 0.20 -7.00
CA GLY A 174 -31.08 0.73 -7.89
C GLY A 174 -31.28 -0.15 -9.12
N HIS A 175 -30.21 -0.47 -9.84
CA HIS A 175 -30.25 -1.32 -11.02
C HIS A 175 -30.81 -2.72 -10.71
N TYR A 176 -30.38 -3.35 -9.61
CA TYR A 176 -30.96 -4.64 -9.21
C TYR A 176 -32.46 -4.54 -8.86
N ARG A 177 -32.91 -3.44 -8.24
CA ARG A 177 -34.35 -3.22 -7.96
C ARG A 177 -35.16 -3.02 -9.24
N GLU A 178 -34.59 -2.37 -10.25
CA GLU A 178 -35.22 -2.19 -11.56
C GLU A 178 -35.25 -3.49 -12.37
N ALA A 179 -34.18 -4.28 -12.32
CA ALA A 179 -34.09 -5.58 -12.99
C ALA A 179 -34.99 -6.63 -12.34
N LEU A 180 -35.19 -6.56 -11.01
CA LEU A 180 -35.93 -7.55 -10.21
C LEU A 180 -37.11 -6.91 -9.43
N PRO A 181 -38.10 -6.33 -10.12
CA PRO A 181 -39.18 -5.57 -9.46
C PRO A 181 -40.08 -6.44 -8.57
N ASP A 182 -40.19 -7.73 -8.87
CA ASP A 182 -41.02 -8.68 -8.14
C ASP A 182 -40.24 -9.49 -7.09
N ALA A 183 -38.94 -9.22 -6.90
CA ALA A 183 -38.14 -9.90 -5.89
C ALA A 183 -38.69 -9.60 -4.48
N LYS A 184 -38.92 -10.66 -3.71
CA LYS A 184 -39.31 -10.55 -2.30
C LYS A 184 -38.13 -10.20 -1.40
N ALA A 185 -36.91 -10.50 -1.86
CA ALA A 185 -35.68 -10.17 -1.16
C ALA A 185 -35.56 -8.66 -0.96
N ARG A 186 -35.10 -8.24 0.22
CA ARG A 186 -34.76 -6.85 0.48
C ARG A 186 -33.47 -6.48 -0.26
N ILE A 187 -33.57 -5.76 -1.37
CA ILE A 187 -32.43 -5.23 -2.13
C ILE A 187 -32.07 -3.83 -1.60
N LEU A 188 -30.83 -3.66 -1.15
CA LEU A 188 -30.33 -2.42 -0.55
C LEU A 188 -28.82 -2.24 -0.75
N SER A 189 -28.32 -1.03 -0.51
CA SER A 189 -26.87 -0.79 -0.42
C SER A 189 -26.37 -0.88 1.02
N ILE A 190 -25.29 -1.62 1.25
CA ILE A 190 -24.43 -1.51 2.43
C ILE A 190 -22.96 -1.43 1.96
N PRO A 191 -22.29 -0.26 2.14
CA PRO A 191 -20.90 -0.05 1.75
C PRO A 191 -19.91 -1.02 2.37
N ASN A 192 -18.73 -1.13 1.76
CA ASN A 192 -17.63 -1.90 2.33
C ASN A 192 -17.07 -1.25 3.60
N ALA A 193 -16.73 -2.09 4.58
CA ALA A 193 -16.04 -1.68 5.80
C ALA A 193 -14.55 -1.38 5.52
N VAL A 194 -14.13 -0.15 5.83
CA VAL A 194 -12.75 0.32 5.68
C VAL A 194 -12.27 0.83 7.05
N PRO A 195 -11.28 0.18 7.69
CA PRO A 195 -10.80 0.58 9.01
C PRO A 195 -10.06 1.91 8.94
N ALA A 196 -10.20 2.71 10.01
CA ALA A 196 -9.32 3.82 10.23
C ALA A 196 -7.86 3.34 10.36
N PRO A 197 -6.90 4.04 9.75
CA PRO A 197 -5.51 3.65 9.75
C PRO A 197 -4.90 3.78 11.15
N ALA A 198 -3.94 2.92 11.43
CA ALA A 198 -3.11 3.01 12.62
C ALA A 198 -1.98 4.04 12.46
N ALA A 199 -1.68 4.45 11.23
CA ALA A 199 -0.71 5.48 10.90
C ALA A 199 -1.24 6.90 11.15
N GLU A 200 -0.31 7.81 11.43
CA GLU A 200 -0.62 9.23 11.53
C GLU A 200 -1.09 9.77 10.19
N PRO A 201 -2.10 10.68 10.18
CA PRO A 201 -2.64 11.25 8.94
C PRO A 201 -1.57 12.07 8.20
N SER A 202 -1.75 12.26 6.89
CA SER A 202 -0.97 13.22 6.11
C SER A 202 -1.06 14.63 6.71
N ASP A 203 0.05 15.36 6.62
CA ASP A 203 0.13 16.79 6.91
C ASP A 203 -0.04 17.67 5.66
N GLY A 204 -0.20 17.06 4.48
CA GLY A 204 -0.39 17.76 3.21
C GLY A 204 0.82 18.57 2.72
N ALA A 205 1.97 18.46 3.39
CA ALA A 205 3.15 19.29 3.15
C ALA A 205 4.05 18.74 2.03
N SER A 206 3.99 17.44 1.75
CA SER A 206 4.78 16.83 0.68
C SER A 206 4.31 17.29 -0.71
N LYS A 207 5.19 17.19 -1.70
CA LYS A 207 4.86 17.42 -3.11
C LYS A 207 4.68 16.09 -3.83
N THR A 208 3.79 15.25 -3.29
CA THR A 208 3.58 13.88 -3.78
C THR A 208 2.09 13.60 -3.95
N ILE A 209 1.70 13.19 -5.16
CA ILE A 209 0.42 12.57 -5.45
C ILE A 209 0.58 11.06 -5.24
N VAL A 210 -0.36 10.44 -4.52
CA VAL A 210 -0.36 8.99 -4.26
C VAL A 210 -1.55 8.35 -4.96
N SER A 211 -1.32 7.19 -5.58
CA SER A 211 -2.37 6.35 -6.12
C SER A 211 -2.10 4.89 -5.78
N ALA A 212 -3.14 4.11 -5.49
CA ALA A 212 -2.99 2.70 -5.14
C ALA A 212 -4.07 1.83 -5.82
N GLY A 213 -3.71 0.59 -6.16
CA GLY A 213 -4.61 -0.36 -6.79
C GLY A 213 -3.93 -1.40 -7.67
N ARG A 214 -4.73 -2.30 -8.27
CA ARG A 214 -4.22 -3.29 -9.24
C ARG A 214 -3.84 -2.60 -10.54
N LEU A 215 -2.68 -2.91 -11.11
CA LEU A 215 -2.21 -2.37 -12.39
C LEU A 215 -2.88 -3.10 -13.56
N VAL A 216 -4.18 -2.84 -13.75
CA VAL A 216 -5.06 -3.41 -14.79
C VAL A 216 -5.76 -2.29 -15.57
N GLY A 217 -6.25 -2.60 -16.77
CA GLY A 217 -6.80 -1.60 -17.70
C GLY A 217 -7.88 -0.69 -17.09
N VAL A 218 -8.84 -1.27 -16.35
CA VAL A 218 -9.96 -0.52 -15.75
C VAL A 218 -9.53 0.56 -14.75
N LYS A 219 -8.32 0.48 -14.18
CA LYS A 219 -7.79 1.49 -13.24
C LYS A 219 -7.19 2.73 -13.93
N ARG A 220 -6.97 2.65 -15.25
CA ARG A 220 -6.51 3.76 -16.11
C ARG A 220 -5.35 4.59 -15.56
N TYR A 221 -4.32 3.91 -15.05
CA TYR A 221 -3.07 4.59 -14.70
C TYR A 221 -2.42 5.28 -15.90
N ASP A 222 -2.72 4.84 -17.12
CA ASP A 222 -2.34 5.54 -18.35
C ASP A 222 -2.91 6.96 -18.44
N ARG A 223 -4.19 7.14 -18.11
CA ARG A 223 -4.84 8.45 -18.00
C ARG A 223 -4.17 9.30 -16.92
N LEU A 224 -3.96 8.72 -15.73
CA LEU A 224 -3.32 9.43 -14.62
C LEU A 224 -1.90 9.91 -14.96
N ILE A 225 -1.09 9.07 -15.61
CA ILE A 225 0.28 9.42 -16.03
C ILE A 225 0.24 10.53 -17.09
N ALA A 226 -0.67 10.46 -18.06
CA ALA A 226 -0.83 11.51 -19.08
C ALA A 226 -1.28 12.84 -18.48
N ALA A 227 -2.22 12.82 -17.52
CA ALA A 227 -2.64 14.02 -16.79
C ALA A 227 -1.50 14.58 -15.93
N PHE A 228 -0.76 13.71 -15.24
CA PHE A 228 0.39 14.10 -14.44
C PHE A 228 1.53 14.69 -15.29
N ALA A 229 1.68 14.31 -16.56
CA ALA A 229 2.64 14.95 -17.46
C ALA A 229 2.42 16.46 -17.58
N LYS A 230 1.15 16.89 -17.63
CA LYS A 230 0.76 18.30 -17.66
C LYS A 230 1.05 18.98 -16.32
N VAL A 231 0.72 18.30 -15.20
CA VAL A 231 1.07 18.77 -13.86
C VAL A 231 2.57 18.97 -13.72
N ALA A 232 3.39 17.99 -14.12
CA ALA A 232 4.84 18.03 -14.00
C ALA A 232 5.47 19.14 -14.87
N ALA A 233 4.88 19.47 -16.02
CA ALA A 233 5.33 20.60 -16.84
C ALA A 233 5.14 21.95 -16.12
N GLU A 234 4.06 22.11 -15.38
CA GLU A 234 3.73 23.34 -14.63
C GLU A 234 4.28 23.37 -13.19
N ARG A 235 4.50 22.20 -12.60
CA ARG A 235 4.89 21.98 -11.21
C ARG A 235 6.00 20.91 -11.18
N PRO A 236 7.21 21.25 -11.65
CA PRO A 236 8.28 20.29 -11.87
C PRO A 236 8.83 19.67 -10.58
N ASP A 237 8.45 20.18 -9.41
CA ASP A 237 8.83 19.71 -8.09
C ASP A 237 7.84 18.69 -7.48
N TRP A 238 6.73 18.41 -8.16
CA TRP A 238 5.76 17.38 -7.76
C TRP A 238 6.12 16.01 -8.31
N ASN A 239 5.74 14.97 -7.55
CA ASN A 239 5.97 13.58 -7.90
C ASN A 239 4.66 12.78 -7.82
N LEU A 240 4.60 11.67 -8.55
CA LEU A 240 3.51 10.71 -8.53
C LEU A 240 4.03 9.33 -8.10
N ARG A 241 3.48 8.79 -7.02
CA ARG A 241 3.78 7.43 -6.55
C ARG A 241 2.59 6.52 -6.76
N ILE A 242 2.78 5.45 -7.53
CA ILE A 242 1.75 4.45 -7.83
C ILE A 242 2.08 3.13 -7.14
N TYR A 243 1.21 2.70 -6.23
CA TYR A 243 1.35 1.46 -5.46
C TYR A 243 0.45 0.38 -6.04
N GLY A 244 1.04 -0.74 -6.46
CA GLY A 244 0.29 -1.80 -7.12
C GLY A 244 1.13 -2.87 -7.78
N ARG A 245 0.47 -3.97 -8.14
CA ARG A 245 0.98 -5.02 -9.03
C ARG A 245 -0.06 -5.33 -10.10
N GLY A 246 0.39 -5.80 -11.25
CA GLY A 246 -0.50 -6.20 -12.33
C GLY A 246 0.19 -6.20 -13.70
N PRO A 247 -0.47 -6.77 -14.71
CA PRO A 247 0.09 -6.96 -16.05
C PRO A 247 0.43 -5.64 -16.76
N ALA A 248 -0.23 -4.53 -16.40
CA ALA A 248 0.04 -3.24 -17.04
C ALA A 248 1.39 -2.61 -16.66
N LYS A 249 2.13 -3.15 -15.68
CA LYS A 249 3.38 -2.56 -15.16
C LYS A 249 4.39 -2.22 -16.27
N ALA A 250 4.59 -3.13 -17.23
CA ALA A 250 5.54 -2.91 -18.33
C ALA A 250 5.07 -1.78 -19.26
N LYS A 251 3.79 -1.79 -19.66
CA LYS A 251 3.18 -0.76 -20.50
C LYS A 251 3.25 0.63 -19.83
N LEU A 252 2.90 0.71 -18.55
CA LEU A 252 2.94 1.97 -17.78
C LEU A 252 4.35 2.52 -17.67
N ARG A 253 5.35 1.65 -17.44
CA ARG A 253 6.75 2.08 -17.41
C ARG A 253 7.24 2.61 -18.75
N LYS A 254 6.87 1.95 -19.86
CA LYS A 254 7.15 2.46 -21.20
C LYS A 254 6.55 3.85 -21.41
N GLN A 255 5.29 4.06 -21.01
CA GLN A 255 4.66 5.38 -21.10
C GLN A 255 5.36 6.45 -20.24
N ILE A 256 5.79 6.10 -19.03
CA ILE A 256 6.58 7.00 -18.16
C ILE A 256 7.89 7.41 -18.84
N GLU A 257 8.58 6.45 -19.47
CA GLU A 257 9.82 6.70 -20.22
C GLU A 257 9.58 7.56 -21.47
N GLU A 258 8.55 7.25 -22.27
CA GLU A 258 8.16 8.01 -23.47
C GLU A 258 7.77 9.46 -23.16
N LEU A 259 7.18 9.71 -21.99
CA LEU A 259 6.81 11.05 -21.53
C LEU A 259 7.95 11.76 -20.76
N GLY A 260 9.12 11.13 -20.59
CA GLY A 260 10.24 11.71 -19.86
C GLY A 260 10.00 11.88 -18.35
N LEU A 261 9.08 11.12 -17.77
CA LEU A 261 8.61 11.25 -16.39
C LEU A 261 9.29 10.31 -15.39
N TYR A 262 10.37 9.60 -15.78
CA TYR A 262 11.00 8.55 -14.96
C TYR A 262 11.62 9.04 -13.64
N GLU A 263 11.94 10.34 -13.52
CA GLU A 263 12.35 10.97 -12.25
C GLU A 263 11.18 11.46 -11.39
N ARG A 264 9.96 11.46 -11.93
CA ARG A 264 8.77 12.07 -11.29
C ARG A 264 7.65 11.08 -11.03
N VAL A 265 7.58 9.98 -11.77
CA VAL A 265 6.58 8.92 -11.60
C VAL A 265 7.27 7.63 -11.19
N THR A 266 6.92 7.11 -10.01
CA THR A 266 7.50 5.87 -9.49
C THR A 266 6.44 4.78 -9.34
N LEU A 267 6.71 3.61 -9.93
CA LEU A 267 5.91 2.39 -9.74
C LEU A 267 6.42 1.61 -8.52
N MET A 268 5.84 1.89 -7.35
CA MET A 268 6.32 1.46 -6.04
C MET A 268 6.16 -0.04 -5.74
N GLY A 269 5.40 -0.76 -6.59
CA GLY A 269 4.99 -2.13 -6.31
C GLY A 269 3.85 -2.19 -5.26
N ALA A 270 3.40 -3.39 -4.92
CA ALA A 270 2.42 -3.56 -3.84
C ALA A 270 3.06 -3.32 -2.46
N ARG A 271 2.26 -2.74 -1.55
CA ARG A 271 2.59 -2.50 -0.15
C ARG A 271 1.41 -2.89 0.74
N SER A 272 1.73 -3.50 1.88
CA SER A 272 0.77 -3.85 2.92
C SER A 272 1.51 -3.81 4.27
N PRO A 273 1.02 -3.05 5.26
CA PRO A 273 -0.10 -2.12 5.17
C PRO A 273 0.24 -0.90 4.27
N ILE A 274 -0.75 -0.33 3.58
CA ILE A 274 -0.59 0.83 2.67
C ILE A 274 -0.76 2.18 3.38
N GLU A 275 -1.30 2.16 4.60
CA GLU A 275 -1.68 3.35 5.37
C GLU A 275 -0.54 4.37 5.56
N THR A 276 0.70 3.90 5.79
CA THR A 276 1.87 4.77 5.92
C THR A 276 2.26 5.43 4.61
N GLU A 277 1.90 4.84 3.47
CA GLU A 277 2.19 5.37 2.14
C GLU A 277 1.16 6.40 1.71
N TRP A 278 -0.11 6.23 2.08
CA TRP A 278 -1.12 7.29 1.95
C TRP A 278 -0.70 8.54 2.73
N ALA A 279 -0.23 8.38 3.96
CA ALA A 279 0.22 9.49 4.79
C ALA A 279 1.40 10.31 4.20
N LYS A 280 2.12 9.78 3.19
CA LYS A 280 3.19 10.48 2.48
C LYS A 280 2.67 11.43 1.39
N GLY A 281 1.43 11.27 0.94
CA GLY A 281 0.85 12.08 -0.11
C GLY A 281 0.38 13.45 0.39
N ALA A 282 0.16 14.39 -0.53
CA ALA A 282 -0.63 15.59 -0.30
C ALA A 282 -1.95 15.57 -1.09
N VAL A 283 -2.06 14.69 -2.08
CA VAL A 283 -3.27 14.44 -2.88
C VAL A 283 -3.34 12.95 -3.18
N ALA A 284 -4.54 12.37 -3.14
CA ALA A 284 -4.79 11.03 -3.66
C ALA A 284 -5.44 11.09 -5.04
N ALA A 285 -5.07 10.16 -5.94
CA ALA A 285 -5.61 10.08 -7.28
C ALA A 285 -6.20 8.69 -7.56
N VAL A 286 -7.45 8.64 -8.01
CA VAL A 286 -8.15 7.45 -8.51
C VAL A 286 -8.69 7.76 -9.91
N ALA A 287 -8.22 7.05 -10.93
CA ALA A 287 -8.49 7.39 -12.34
C ALA A 287 -9.38 6.38 -13.07
N SER A 288 -9.98 5.44 -12.35
CA SER A 288 -10.66 4.25 -12.88
C SER A 288 -11.83 4.57 -13.82
N ASP A 289 -12.04 3.74 -14.84
CA ASP A 289 -13.27 3.79 -15.66
C ASP A 289 -14.47 3.18 -14.93
N ALA A 290 -14.21 2.21 -14.05
CA ALA A 290 -15.24 1.58 -13.23
C ALA A 290 -14.70 1.23 -11.84
N GLU A 291 -15.55 1.42 -10.85
CA GLU A 291 -15.42 0.92 -9.48
C GLU A 291 -16.73 0.20 -9.11
N SER A 292 -16.69 -0.71 -8.14
CA SER A 292 -17.92 -1.16 -7.47
C SER A 292 -18.20 -0.34 -6.21
N PHE A 293 -17.13 0.10 -5.54
CA PHE A 293 -17.20 0.97 -4.36
C PHE A 293 -16.08 2.00 -4.37
N GLY A 294 -14.82 1.56 -4.33
CA GLY A 294 -13.65 2.44 -4.25
C GLY A 294 -13.03 2.50 -2.85
N MET A 295 -12.65 1.35 -2.28
CA MET A 295 -12.02 1.28 -0.96
C MET A 295 -10.79 2.20 -0.83
N THR A 296 -9.99 2.32 -1.89
CA THR A 296 -8.79 3.18 -1.91
C THR A 296 -9.12 4.66 -1.77
N ILE A 297 -10.32 5.10 -2.17
CA ILE A 297 -10.82 6.46 -1.92
C ILE A 297 -10.98 6.64 -0.41
N VAL A 298 -11.69 5.74 0.26
CA VAL A 298 -11.93 5.82 1.71
C VAL A 298 -10.64 5.68 2.52
N GLU A 299 -9.72 4.80 2.12
CA GLU A 299 -8.39 4.68 2.73
C GLU A 299 -7.60 6.00 2.65
N ALA A 300 -7.60 6.65 1.49
CA ALA A 300 -6.96 7.95 1.30
C ALA A 300 -7.63 9.06 2.11
N MET A 301 -8.98 9.09 2.14
CA MET A 301 -9.74 10.03 2.96
C MET A 301 -9.40 9.88 4.45
N HIS A 302 -9.34 8.65 4.95
CA HIS A 302 -8.93 8.37 6.33
C HIS A 302 -7.51 8.86 6.65
N ALA A 303 -6.61 8.79 5.68
CA ALA A 303 -5.26 9.34 5.77
C ALA A 303 -5.22 10.88 5.70
N GLY A 304 -6.36 11.56 5.55
CA GLY A 304 -6.44 13.03 5.49
C GLY A 304 -6.08 13.61 4.13
N LEU A 305 -6.12 12.82 3.06
CA LEU A 305 -5.85 13.30 1.71
C LEU A 305 -7.12 13.81 1.04
N PRO A 306 -7.10 14.97 0.36
CA PRO A 306 -8.10 15.27 -0.65
C PRO A 306 -7.95 14.27 -1.81
N VAL A 307 -9.07 13.73 -2.29
CA VAL A 307 -9.08 12.73 -3.38
C VAL A 307 -9.56 13.37 -4.68
N VAL A 308 -8.78 13.22 -5.75
CA VAL A 308 -9.27 13.40 -7.13
C VAL A 308 -9.70 12.04 -7.65
N ALA A 309 -10.97 11.88 -7.98
CA ALA A 309 -11.51 10.64 -8.49
C ALA A 309 -12.26 10.88 -9.81
N THR A 310 -12.14 9.97 -10.77
CA THR A 310 -13.10 9.91 -11.87
C THR A 310 -14.50 9.62 -11.34
N ASP A 311 -15.48 10.29 -11.92
CA ASP A 311 -16.90 10.12 -11.60
C ASP A 311 -17.49 8.91 -12.33
N CYS A 312 -16.99 7.72 -12.01
CA CYS A 312 -17.54 6.49 -12.58
C CYS A 312 -18.95 6.19 -12.02
N PRO A 313 -19.77 5.40 -12.76
CA PRO A 313 -21.20 5.28 -12.45
C PRO A 313 -21.52 4.77 -11.03
N TYR A 314 -20.58 4.06 -10.39
CA TYR A 314 -20.77 3.46 -9.07
C TYR A 314 -19.58 3.78 -8.16
N GLY A 315 -19.85 4.20 -6.91
CA GLY A 315 -18.82 4.33 -5.88
C GLY A 315 -18.35 5.76 -5.61
N PRO A 316 -17.48 6.38 -6.45
CA PRO A 316 -16.86 7.67 -6.16
C PRO A 316 -17.83 8.77 -5.76
N ARG A 317 -18.93 8.96 -6.51
CA ARG A 317 -19.95 9.98 -6.21
C ARG A 317 -20.73 9.74 -4.92
N GLU A 318 -20.83 8.49 -4.50
CA GLU A 318 -21.47 8.14 -3.23
C GLU A 318 -20.52 8.34 -2.04
N ILE A 319 -19.22 8.25 -2.30
CA ILE A 319 -18.16 8.43 -1.31
C ILE A 319 -17.76 9.90 -1.13
N LEU A 320 -17.65 10.65 -2.23
CA LEU A 320 -17.17 12.03 -2.27
C LEU A 320 -18.29 13.02 -2.57
N ALA A 321 -18.38 14.06 -1.76
CA ALA A 321 -19.08 15.29 -2.06
C ALA A 321 -18.14 16.27 -2.79
N ASP A 322 -18.35 16.40 -4.10
CA ASP A 322 -17.51 17.23 -4.98
C ASP A 322 -17.29 18.66 -4.44
N GLY A 323 -16.03 19.10 -4.44
CA GLY A 323 -15.59 20.40 -3.92
C GLY A 323 -15.56 20.53 -2.39
N THR A 324 -16.03 19.51 -1.66
CA THR A 324 -16.08 19.51 -0.18
C THR A 324 -15.03 18.61 0.43
N ASP A 325 -15.03 17.32 0.08
CA ASP A 325 -14.10 16.30 0.59
C ASP A 325 -13.30 15.58 -0.51
N GLY A 326 -13.49 16.01 -1.76
CA GLY A 326 -12.75 15.55 -2.92
C GLY A 326 -13.10 16.35 -4.17
N VAL A 327 -12.57 15.93 -5.32
CA VAL A 327 -12.88 16.48 -6.63
C VAL A 327 -13.28 15.32 -7.54
N LEU A 328 -14.48 15.41 -8.12
CA LEU A 328 -14.97 14.45 -9.10
C LEU A 328 -14.67 14.95 -10.52
N VAL A 329 -13.97 14.13 -11.31
CA VAL A 329 -13.61 14.41 -12.70
C VAL A 329 -14.60 13.65 -13.60
N PRO A 330 -15.34 14.34 -14.48
CA PRO A 330 -16.21 13.68 -15.46
C PRO A 330 -15.46 12.65 -16.32
N LEU A 331 -16.17 11.60 -16.75
CA LEU A 331 -15.62 10.51 -17.58
C LEU A 331 -15.80 10.73 -19.09
N ASP A 332 -16.07 11.94 -19.54
CA ASP A 332 -16.21 12.26 -20.96
C ASP A 332 -14.88 12.06 -21.71
N ASP A 333 -14.88 11.12 -22.67
CA ASP A 333 -13.65 10.63 -23.30
C ASP A 333 -12.89 11.69 -24.12
N SER A 334 -13.51 12.80 -24.52
CA SER A 334 -12.81 13.85 -25.29
C SER A 334 -11.81 14.63 -24.45
N ASP A 335 -12.11 14.88 -23.17
CA ASP A 335 -11.37 15.83 -22.32
C ASP A 335 -10.97 15.27 -20.96
N ALA A 336 -11.22 13.99 -20.67
CA ALA A 336 -10.94 13.38 -19.36
C ALA A 336 -9.49 13.53 -18.87
N ILE A 337 -8.49 13.57 -19.76
CA ILE A 337 -7.08 13.78 -19.35
C ILE A 337 -6.86 15.25 -18.92
N ASP A 338 -7.41 16.20 -19.67
CA ASP A 338 -7.34 17.64 -19.37
C ASP A 338 -8.08 17.97 -18.08
N ALA A 339 -9.33 17.52 -17.94
CA ALA A 339 -10.12 17.72 -16.72
C ALA A 339 -9.44 17.11 -15.48
N TYR A 340 -8.80 15.94 -15.63
CA TYR A 340 -8.05 15.33 -14.53
C TYR A 340 -6.78 16.12 -14.19
N ALA A 341 -6.07 16.62 -15.21
CA ALA A 341 -4.90 17.47 -15.00
C ALA A 341 -5.29 18.78 -14.30
N ASP A 342 -6.39 19.42 -14.70
CA ASP A 342 -6.90 20.65 -14.07
C ASP A 342 -7.27 20.43 -12.60
N ALA A 343 -7.93 19.31 -12.29
CA ALA A 343 -8.24 18.96 -10.91
C ALA A 343 -6.97 18.77 -10.06
N LEU A 344 -5.96 18.10 -10.60
CA LEU A 344 -4.66 17.94 -9.94
C LEU A 344 -3.92 19.28 -9.81
N LEU A 345 -3.88 20.12 -10.86
CA LEU A 345 -3.25 21.44 -10.85
C LEU A 345 -3.88 22.35 -9.79
N ARG A 346 -5.22 22.33 -9.69
CA ARG A 346 -5.96 23.06 -8.66
C ARG A 346 -5.51 22.68 -7.25
N LEU A 347 -5.46 21.38 -6.94
CA LEU A 347 -5.05 20.93 -5.61
C LEU A 347 -3.56 21.13 -5.36
N THR A 348 -2.70 20.84 -6.32
CA THR A 348 -1.24 21.03 -6.17
C THR A 348 -0.85 22.50 -6.01
N GLY A 349 -1.63 23.42 -6.60
CA GLY A 349 -1.44 24.87 -6.51
C GLY A 349 -2.00 25.55 -5.26
N ASP A 350 -2.85 24.89 -4.46
CA ASP A 350 -3.56 25.52 -3.33
C ASP A 350 -3.48 24.66 -2.05
N ALA A 351 -2.53 25.00 -1.16
CA ALA A 351 -2.31 24.27 0.09
C ALA A 351 -3.49 24.39 1.07
N ALA A 352 -4.14 25.55 1.14
CA ALA A 352 -5.28 25.77 2.04
C ALA A 352 -6.49 24.97 1.57
N LEU A 353 -6.69 24.85 0.26
CA LEU A 353 -7.70 23.98 -0.33
C LEU A 353 -7.43 22.51 0.00
N ARG A 354 -6.17 22.04 -0.13
CA ARG A 354 -5.81 20.66 0.25
C ARG A 354 -6.09 20.37 1.72
N GLU A 355 -5.69 21.26 2.62
CA GLU A 355 -5.92 21.13 4.06
C GLU A 355 -7.42 21.03 4.38
N ARG A 356 -8.22 21.95 3.82
CA ARG A 356 -9.68 21.98 4.03
C ARG A 356 -10.36 20.70 3.53
N LEU A 357 -10.04 20.28 2.31
CA LEU A 357 -10.66 19.09 1.70
C LEU A 357 -10.17 17.81 2.37
N GLY A 358 -8.89 17.71 2.72
CA GLY A 358 -8.32 16.57 3.44
C GLY A 358 -8.92 16.40 4.83
N ALA A 359 -9.15 17.50 5.56
CA ALA A 359 -9.84 17.46 6.85
C ALA A 359 -11.30 17.01 6.71
N ALA A 360 -12.02 17.52 5.72
CA ALA A 360 -13.40 17.11 5.43
C ALA A 360 -13.47 15.63 5.01
N ALA A 361 -12.55 15.18 4.15
CA ALA A 361 -12.39 13.80 3.73
C ALA A 361 -12.21 12.86 4.92
N ARG A 362 -11.29 13.20 5.83
CA ARG A 362 -11.05 12.42 7.04
C ARG A 362 -12.29 12.30 7.91
N GLN A 363 -13.02 13.41 8.08
CA GLN A 363 -14.25 13.41 8.85
C GLN A 363 -15.34 12.56 8.18
N ALA A 364 -15.48 12.64 6.86
CA ALA A 364 -16.46 11.88 6.08
C ALA A 364 -16.14 10.37 6.05
N ALA A 365 -14.86 9.99 6.09
CA ALA A 365 -14.43 8.59 6.05
C ALA A 365 -14.97 7.74 7.23
N HIS A 366 -15.18 8.36 8.40
CA HIS A 366 -15.66 7.66 9.60
C HIS A 366 -17.00 6.90 9.40
N ARG A 367 -17.83 7.28 8.41
CA ARG A 367 -19.08 6.57 8.10
C ARG A 367 -18.87 5.18 7.49
N TYR A 368 -17.66 4.88 7.05
CA TYR A 368 -17.26 3.60 6.45
C TYR A 368 -16.47 2.71 7.41
N GLU A 369 -16.26 3.16 8.65
CA GLU A 369 -15.57 2.35 9.65
C GLU A 369 -16.32 1.05 9.94
N PRO A 370 -15.60 -0.05 10.24
CA PRO A 370 -16.21 -1.37 10.41
C PRO A 370 -17.36 -1.42 11.40
N ASP A 371 -17.30 -0.71 12.53
CA ASP A 371 -18.41 -0.68 13.51
C ASP A 371 -19.67 -0.03 12.94
N ALA A 372 -19.52 1.05 12.17
CA ALA A 372 -20.66 1.74 11.53
C ALA A 372 -21.33 0.85 10.49
N ILE A 373 -20.54 0.10 9.71
CA ILE A 373 -21.06 -0.84 8.71
C ILE A 373 -21.67 -2.08 9.39
N ALA A 374 -21.06 -2.60 10.45
CA ALA A 374 -21.60 -3.71 11.22
C ALA A 374 -23.00 -3.39 11.79
N ARG A 375 -23.21 -2.19 12.33
CA ARG A 375 -24.52 -1.74 12.83
C ARG A 375 -25.61 -1.76 11.76
N ARG A 376 -25.29 -1.38 10.52
CA ARG A 376 -26.25 -1.45 9.40
C ARG A 376 -26.67 -2.87 9.07
N TYR A 377 -25.74 -3.82 9.18
CA TYR A 377 -26.05 -5.24 9.04
C TYR A 377 -26.89 -5.75 10.22
N GLU A 378 -26.56 -5.36 11.45
CA GLU A 378 -27.33 -5.70 12.65
C GLU A 378 -28.78 -5.21 12.55
N GLU A 379 -28.98 -3.96 12.14
CA GLU A 379 -30.31 -3.38 11.85
C GLU A 379 -31.06 -4.20 10.79
N LEU A 380 -30.41 -4.57 9.69
CA LEU A 380 -31.01 -5.42 8.67
C LEU A 380 -31.42 -6.80 9.22
N PHE A 381 -30.59 -7.43 10.06
CA PHE A 381 -30.93 -8.73 10.66
C PHE A 381 -32.14 -8.62 11.58
N GLU A 382 -32.25 -7.53 12.34
CA GLU A 382 -33.40 -7.27 13.22
C GLU A 382 -34.69 -7.00 12.44
N GLU A 383 -34.62 -6.26 11.33
CA GLU A 383 -35.76 -6.00 10.44
C GLU A 383 -36.30 -7.29 9.79
N LEU A 384 -35.41 -8.23 9.44
CA LEU A 384 -35.78 -9.47 8.77
C LEU A 384 -36.26 -10.57 9.74
N ARG A 385 -36.14 -10.38 11.06
CA ARG A 385 -36.54 -11.40 12.04
C ARG A 385 -38.07 -11.60 12.07
N PRO A 386 -38.56 -12.86 12.05
CA PRO A 386 -39.98 -13.15 12.15
C PRO A 386 -40.63 -12.56 13.41
N GLY A 387 -41.75 -11.85 13.25
CA GLY A 387 -42.50 -11.22 14.36
C GLY A 387 -42.15 -9.75 14.62
N CYS A 388 -41.18 -9.18 13.90
CA CYS A 388 -40.87 -7.75 13.95
C CYS A 388 -41.77 -6.98 12.96
N THR A 389 -42.95 -6.55 13.38
CA THR A 389 -43.72 -5.56 12.59
C THR A 389 -43.07 -4.19 12.74
N THR A 390 -42.17 -3.81 11.84
CA THR A 390 -41.71 -2.42 11.77
C THR A 390 -42.83 -1.55 11.24
N ALA A 391 -43.39 -0.74 12.13
CA ALA A 391 -44.32 0.31 11.78
C ALA A 391 -43.67 1.24 10.73
N ARG A 392 -44.37 1.41 9.61
CA ARG A 392 -44.07 2.35 8.52
C ARG A 392 -43.34 3.62 8.96
N ALA A 393 -42.21 3.85 8.29
CA ALA A 393 -41.43 5.08 8.18
C ALA A 393 -42.15 6.39 8.57
N LYS A 394 -41.56 7.12 9.54
CA LYS A 394 -41.73 8.57 9.62
C LYS A 394 -40.68 9.24 8.74
N LYS A 395 -41.13 9.88 7.66
CA LYS A 395 -40.39 10.92 6.95
C LYS A 395 -40.13 12.10 7.90
N GLY A 396 -38.90 12.60 7.91
CA GLY A 396 -38.55 13.95 8.36
C GLY A 396 -37.58 14.02 9.54
N GLY A 397 -36.37 14.54 9.30
CA GLY A 397 -35.46 14.96 10.36
C GLY A 397 -33.96 14.87 10.04
N LEU A 398 -33.51 15.60 9.02
CA LEU A 398 -32.09 15.98 8.88
C LEU A 398 -31.71 16.84 10.11
N LEU A 399 -30.47 16.69 10.62
CA LEU A 399 -29.81 17.51 11.66
C LEU A 399 -30.24 17.31 13.12
N ARG A 400 -29.62 16.33 13.81
CA ARG A 400 -28.95 16.53 15.11
C ARG A 400 -28.33 15.22 15.62
N GLY A 401 -27.01 15.13 15.46
CA GLY A 401 -26.17 14.09 16.06
C GLY A 401 -24.71 14.55 16.06
N LEU A 402 -24.48 15.85 16.25
CA LEU A 402 -23.16 16.45 16.41
C LEU A 402 -22.96 16.66 17.92
N PHE A 403 -21.85 16.11 18.41
CA PHE A 403 -21.29 16.18 19.76
C PHE A 403 -21.87 15.19 20.80
N GLY A 404 -21.09 14.13 21.06
CA GLY A 404 -21.17 13.38 22.32
C GLY A 404 -20.89 11.89 22.17
N GLY A 405 -19.64 11.47 22.32
CA GLY A 405 -19.29 10.05 22.46
C GLY A 405 -17.79 9.84 22.46
N GLY A 406 -17.20 9.73 23.66
CA GLY A 406 -15.76 9.58 23.85
C GLY A 406 -15.16 8.43 23.05
N ARG A 407 -14.00 8.71 22.44
CA ARG A 407 -13.05 7.75 21.88
C ARG A 407 -12.95 6.51 22.77
N LYS A 408 -13.38 5.36 22.27
CA LYS A 408 -12.77 4.09 22.66
C LYS A 408 -11.74 3.75 21.60
N GLN A 409 -10.49 3.63 22.05
CA GLN A 409 -9.36 3.16 21.28
C GLN A 409 -9.74 1.88 20.54
N GLN A 410 -9.27 1.77 19.29
CA GLN A 410 -9.13 0.50 18.59
C GLN A 410 -8.55 -0.55 19.54
N SER A 411 -9.12 -1.75 19.46
CA SER A 411 -8.71 -2.93 20.21
C SER A 411 -7.20 -3.04 20.32
N ALA A 412 -6.70 -2.94 21.56
CA ALA A 412 -5.32 -3.25 21.89
C ALA A 412 -4.99 -4.68 21.42
N PRO A 413 -3.77 -4.93 20.88
CA PRO A 413 -3.30 -6.29 20.72
C PRO A 413 -3.36 -7.02 22.06
N ARG A 414 -3.70 -8.31 22.01
CA ARG A 414 -3.73 -9.25 23.14
C ARG A 414 -2.58 -9.01 24.14
N PRO A 415 -2.77 -9.28 25.45
CA PRO A 415 -1.63 -9.44 26.35
C PRO A 415 -0.85 -10.69 25.91
N GLN A 416 0.18 -10.49 25.10
CA GLN A 416 1.20 -11.51 24.83
C GLN A 416 2.37 -11.20 25.73
N GLY A 417 2.72 -12.15 26.60
CA GLY A 417 3.78 -12.02 27.60
C GLY A 417 5.18 -11.89 26.99
N ASP A 418 6.16 -12.56 27.58
CA ASP A 418 7.54 -12.50 27.10
C ASP A 418 7.68 -13.13 25.69
N VAL A 419 7.62 -12.30 24.64
CA VAL A 419 7.78 -12.71 23.24
C VAL A 419 9.24 -12.70 22.81
N ALA A 420 9.64 -13.55 21.87
CA ALA A 420 11.02 -13.58 21.36
C ALA A 420 11.41 -12.30 20.61
N HIS A 421 10.46 -11.71 19.88
CA HIS A 421 10.65 -10.52 19.06
C HIS A 421 9.49 -9.54 19.29
N PRO A 422 9.68 -8.51 20.12
CA PRO A 422 8.67 -7.47 20.30
C PRO A 422 8.39 -6.73 19.00
N ASP A 423 7.13 -6.42 18.77
CA ASP A 423 6.70 -5.49 17.74
C ASP A 423 7.15 -4.06 18.07
N ALA A 424 7.53 -3.30 17.05
CA ALA A 424 7.85 -1.90 17.20
C ALA A 424 7.26 -1.09 16.05
N ARG A 425 6.67 0.04 16.42
CA ARG A 425 6.40 1.13 15.49
C ARG A 425 7.56 2.11 15.52
N CYS A 426 7.96 2.63 14.36
CA CYS A 426 9.01 3.62 14.25
C CYS A 426 8.59 4.75 13.31
N ALA A 427 8.66 5.98 13.80
CA ALA A 427 8.34 7.17 13.03
C ALA A 427 9.57 8.08 12.94
N ALA A 428 9.84 8.59 11.74
CA ALA A 428 10.69 9.76 11.57
C ALA A 428 9.91 11.01 11.98
N ALA A 429 10.41 11.72 12.98
CA ALA A 429 9.83 12.98 13.43
C ALA A 429 10.25 14.16 12.51
N PRO A 430 9.57 15.32 12.57
CA PRO A 430 9.88 16.48 11.74
C PRO A 430 11.30 17.05 11.89
N ASP A 431 11.97 16.80 13.01
CA ASP A 431 13.39 17.16 13.24
C ASP A 431 14.37 16.06 12.75
N GLY A 432 13.85 14.95 12.24
CA GLY A 432 14.58 13.78 11.79
C GLY A 432 14.98 12.80 12.89
N SER A 433 14.56 13.03 14.12
CA SER A 433 14.73 12.07 15.21
C SER A 433 13.85 10.84 14.97
N LEU A 434 14.28 9.69 15.49
CA LEU A 434 13.52 8.44 15.35
C LEU A 434 12.77 8.13 16.64
N VAL A 435 11.45 8.00 16.52
CA VAL A 435 10.55 7.68 17.64
C VAL A 435 10.14 6.24 17.55
N PHE A 436 10.54 5.43 18.52
CA PHE A 436 10.20 4.02 18.63
C PHE A 436 9.09 3.86 19.66
N ARG A 437 8.01 3.16 19.29
CA ARG A 437 6.91 2.82 20.20
C ARG A 437 6.78 1.31 20.26
N LEU A 438 6.89 0.78 21.47
CA LEU A 438 6.81 -0.65 21.75
C LEU A 438 5.56 -0.93 22.59
N PRO A 439 4.78 -1.98 22.29
CA PRO A 439 3.63 -2.35 23.12
C PRO A 439 4.10 -2.70 24.53
N ALA A 440 3.54 -2.06 25.55
CA ALA A 440 3.94 -2.27 26.94
C ALA A 440 3.78 -3.75 27.36
N GLY A 441 2.75 -4.43 26.86
CA GLY A 441 2.47 -5.83 27.16
C GLY A 441 3.55 -6.82 26.69
N GLN A 442 4.36 -6.47 25.69
CA GLN A 442 5.44 -7.32 25.15
C GLN A 442 6.81 -7.05 25.83
N LEU A 443 6.82 -6.13 26.80
CA LEU A 443 7.98 -5.75 27.59
C LEU A 443 7.86 -6.27 29.02
N THR A 444 9.00 -6.59 29.61
CA THR A 444 9.19 -7.09 30.98
C THR A 444 10.04 -6.09 31.77
N ASP A 445 10.03 -6.14 33.10
CA ASP A 445 10.86 -5.23 33.93
C ASP A 445 12.37 -5.35 33.68
N ALA A 446 12.81 -6.48 33.10
CA ALA A 446 14.19 -6.68 32.65
C ALA A 446 14.52 -5.86 31.40
N ASP A 447 13.53 -5.57 30.53
CA ASP A 447 13.72 -4.76 29.33
C ASP A 447 13.98 -3.30 29.72
N SER A 448 15.19 -2.83 29.42
CA SER A 448 15.73 -1.61 30.02
C SER A 448 16.10 -0.55 29.00
N HIS A 449 16.47 -0.94 27.77
CA HIS A 449 16.93 -0.01 26.74
C HIS A 449 16.46 -0.42 25.36
N LEU A 450 16.19 0.57 24.52
CA LEU A 450 16.26 0.45 23.07
C LEU A 450 17.74 0.45 22.68
N LEU A 451 18.13 -0.50 21.84
CA LEU A 451 19.51 -0.67 21.39
C LEU A 451 19.56 -0.73 19.86
N LEU A 452 20.29 0.19 19.25
CA LEU A 452 20.67 0.15 17.84
C LEU A 452 22.10 -0.41 17.75
N ARG A 453 22.34 -1.39 16.86
CA ARG A 453 23.69 -1.95 16.62
C ARG A 453 24.08 -1.85 15.16
N HIS A 454 25.27 -1.32 14.88
CA HIS A 454 25.75 -1.18 13.52
C HIS A 454 26.24 -2.52 12.94
N ARG A 455 25.70 -2.95 11.79
CA ARG A 455 26.07 -4.23 11.14
C ARG A 455 27.53 -4.28 10.71
N GLY A 456 28.04 -3.21 10.11
CA GLY A 456 29.40 -3.17 9.56
C GLY A 456 30.49 -3.27 10.63
N SER A 457 30.23 -2.77 11.84
CA SER A 457 31.17 -2.85 12.97
C SER A 457 31.16 -4.21 13.69
N LYS A 458 30.44 -5.21 13.15
CA LYS A 458 30.07 -6.45 13.87
C LYS A 458 29.37 -6.16 15.21
N GLY A 459 28.63 -5.04 15.25
CA GLY A 459 27.86 -4.56 16.39
C GLY A 459 28.69 -4.08 17.57
N LYS A 460 29.92 -3.60 17.33
CA LYS A 460 30.75 -2.90 18.32
C LYS A 460 30.26 -1.46 18.55
N GLU A 461 29.76 -0.82 17.50
CA GLU A 461 29.15 0.50 17.57
C GLU A 461 27.67 0.36 17.90
N THR A 462 27.22 1.07 18.94
CA THR A 462 25.86 0.96 19.47
C THR A 462 25.32 2.29 19.96
N VAL A 463 24.02 2.53 19.77
CA VAL A 463 23.27 3.59 20.46
C VAL A 463 22.29 2.95 21.42
N ARG A 464 22.25 3.46 22.66
CA ARG A 464 21.46 2.90 23.76
C ARG A 464 20.61 4.01 24.37
N VAL A 465 19.29 3.90 24.25
CA VAL A 465 18.33 4.84 24.82
C VAL A 465 17.51 4.13 25.90
N PRO A 466 17.39 4.68 27.12
CA PRO A 466 16.59 4.07 28.18
C PRO A 466 15.12 3.89 27.77
N LEU A 467 14.54 2.73 28.10
CA LEU A 467 13.10 2.53 28.02
C LEU A 467 12.45 2.95 29.34
N PRO A 468 11.51 3.90 29.34
CA PRO A 468 10.85 4.30 30.58
C PRO A 468 10.10 3.12 31.22
N ARG A 469 10.14 3.07 32.56
CA ARG A 469 9.40 2.10 33.37
C ARG A 469 7.99 2.59 33.69
N GLN A 470 7.79 3.90 33.80
CA GLN A 470 6.48 4.50 33.98
C GLN A 470 5.65 4.38 32.69
N GLY A 471 4.34 4.19 32.83
CA GLY A 471 3.41 4.10 31.68
C GLY A 471 3.30 2.70 31.05
N ARG A 472 3.83 1.65 31.69
CA ARG A 472 3.63 0.25 31.28
C ARG A 472 2.27 -0.30 31.70
N GLU A 473 1.22 0.43 31.39
CA GLU A 473 -0.16 -0.03 31.59
C GLU A 473 -0.51 -1.07 30.53
N ALA A 474 -1.40 -2.01 30.86
CA ALA A 474 -1.86 -3.01 29.91
C ALA A 474 -2.58 -2.31 28.73
N GLY A 475 -2.07 -2.51 27.51
CA GLY A 475 -2.55 -1.83 26.29
C GLY A 475 -1.88 -0.48 25.99
N GLY A 476 -0.95 -0.01 26.84
CA GLY A 476 -0.16 1.19 26.61
C GLY A 476 1.03 0.99 25.68
N TRP A 477 1.68 2.10 25.32
CA TRP A 477 2.91 2.13 24.52
C TRP A 477 4.06 2.69 25.34
N VAL A 478 5.23 2.07 25.24
CA VAL A 478 6.49 2.60 25.74
C VAL A 478 7.21 3.29 24.59
N GLU A 479 7.45 4.58 24.73
CA GLU A 479 8.15 5.38 23.73
C GLU A 479 9.63 5.55 24.08
N ALA A 480 10.48 5.47 23.07
CA ALA A 480 11.90 5.79 23.16
C ALA A 480 12.32 6.59 21.93
N ARG A 481 13.10 7.64 22.16
CA ARG A 481 13.46 8.58 21.11
C ARG A 481 14.97 8.59 20.92
N VAL A 482 15.40 8.31 19.70
CA VAL A 482 16.79 8.52 19.28
C VAL A 482 16.86 9.91 18.70
N GLU A 483 17.20 10.88 19.56
CA GLU A 483 17.27 12.29 19.19
C GLU A 483 18.37 12.51 18.17
N ARG A 484 18.01 13.06 17.00
CA ARG A 484 18.96 13.37 15.95
C ARG A 484 19.98 14.37 16.45
N ALA A 485 19.59 15.34 17.28
CA ALA A 485 20.51 16.33 17.83
C ALA A 485 21.57 15.75 18.78
N GLU A 486 21.23 14.71 19.55
CA GLU A 486 22.08 14.17 20.62
C GLU A 486 22.87 12.93 20.22
N HIS A 487 22.45 12.25 19.14
CA HIS A 487 23.06 11.01 18.69
C HIS A 487 23.69 11.16 17.30
N THR A 488 24.81 10.46 17.12
CA THR A 488 25.48 10.32 15.83
C THR A 488 25.49 8.84 15.46
N LEU A 489 25.01 8.52 14.27
CA LEU A 489 25.01 7.17 13.70
C LEU A 489 25.95 7.17 12.49
N SER A 490 27.00 6.35 12.51
CA SER A 490 27.86 6.14 11.35
C SER A 490 27.09 5.62 10.14
N GLU A 491 27.64 5.85 8.93
CA GLU A 491 27.06 5.37 7.68
C GLU A 491 26.99 3.84 7.65
N GLY A 492 25.81 3.30 7.32
CA GLY A 492 25.60 1.87 7.27
C GLY A 492 24.18 1.43 7.55
N ARG A 493 24.05 0.24 8.14
CA ARG A 493 22.75 -0.36 8.50
C ARG A 493 22.78 -0.73 9.97
N TRP A 494 21.73 -0.35 10.68
CA TRP A 494 21.59 -0.53 12.11
C TRP A 494 20.41 -1.45 12.41
N ASP A 495 20.69 -2.55 13.11
CA ASP A 495 19.65 -3.44 13.63
C ASP A 495 19.14 -2.92 14.97
N THR A 496 17.83 -3.06 15.18
CA THR A 496 17.15 -2.55 16.37
C THR A 496 16.76 -3.70 17.31
N TYR A 497 16.96 -3.47 18.61
CA TYR A 497 16.73 -4.45 19.66
C TYR A 497 16.14 -3.79 20.90
N VAL A 498 15.48 -4.60 21.72
CA VAL A 498 15.33 -4.33 23.15
C VAL A 498 16.44 -5.07 23.90
N GLU A 499 17.17 -4.35 24.75
CA GLU A 499 18.20 -4.90 25.62
C GLU A 499 17.64 -5.15 27.03
N ARG A 500 17.91 -6.35 27.53
CA ARG A 500 17.55 -6.78 28.88
C ARG A 500 18.72 -6.61 29.84
N ALA A 501 18.43 -6.10 31.02
CA ALA A 501 19.37 -6.19 32.14
C ALA A 501 19.58 -7.67 32.48
N GLY A 502 20.86 -8.07 32.61
CA GLY A 502 21.20 -9.44 33.00
C GLY A 502 20.65 -9.75 34.39
N GLY A 503 20.08 -10.95 34.55
CA GLY A 503 19.68 -11.48 35.87
C GLY A 503 20.90 -11.82 36.73
N LYS A 504 20.79 -12.86 37.58
CA LYS A 504 21.87 -13.27 38.50
C LYS A 504 23.22 -13.62 37.81
N SER A 505 23.23 -13.90 36.50
CA SER A 505 24.43 -14.17 35.70
C SER A 505 25.16 -12.92 35.18
N GLY A 506 24.55 -11.73 35.27
CA GLY A 506 25.12 -10.47 34.77
C GLY A 506 25.16 -10.32 33.24
N GLU A 507 24.85 -11.38 32.47
CA GLU A 507 24.89 -11.36 31.01
C GLU A 507 23.63 -10.74 30.41
N LYS A 508 23.81 -9.71 29.58
CA LYS A 508 22.70 -8.98 28.92
C LYS A 508 22.18 -9.77 27.72
N THR A 509 20.87 -9.99 27.67
CA THR A 509 20.22 -10.60 26.50
C THR A 509 19.54 -9.52 25.64
N ARG A 510 19.25 -9.85 24.38
CA ARG A 510 18.71 -8.92 23.39
C ARG A 510 17.64 -9.60 22.58
N ARG A 511 16.57 -8.87 22.28
CA ARG A 511 15.48 -9.32 21.41
C ARG A 511 15.36 -8.37 20.23
N ARG A 512 15.49 -8.88 19.01
CA ARG A 512 15.38 -8.07 17.77
C ARG A 512 13.93 -7.62 17.58
N LEU A 513 13.73 -6.40 17.10
CA LEU A 513 12.40 -5.82 16.93
C LEU A 513 11.78 -6.15 15.57
N LEU A 514 10.52 -6.59 15.56
CA LEU A 514 9.71 -6.71 14.34
C LEU A 514 9.25 -5.32 13.89
N ALA A 515 9.17 -5.12 12.57
CA ALA A 515 8.65 -3.89 12.00
C ALA A 515 7.12 -3.96 11.91
N GLY A 516 6.43 -3.39 12.90
CA GLY A 516 4.97 -3.30 12.91
C GLY A 516 4.47 -2.18 11.99
N LEU A 517 4.87 -0.94 12.27
CA LEU A 517 4.53 0.24 11.47
C LEU A 517 5.77 1.12 11.28
N VAL A 518 6.06 1.53 10.05
CA VAL A 518 7.21 2.40 9.75
C VAL A 518 6.74 3.66 9.03
N GLU A 519 6.77 4.78 9.75
CA GLU A 519 6.24 6.05 9.29
C GLU A 519 7.39 6.97 8.85
N GLN A 520 7.41 7.30 7.56
CA GLN A 520 8.52 8.02 6.94
C GLN A 520 8.09 9.36 6.33
N LYS A 521 6.84 9.80 6.53
CA LYS A 521 6.27 10.98 5.85
C LYS A 521 7.10 12.25 6.05
N ALA A 522 7.65 12.46 7.25
CA ALA A 522 8.49 13.62 7.55
C ALA A 522 9.76 13.66 6.69
N LEU A 523 10.27 12.50 6.24
CA LEU A 523 11.48 12.41 5.43
C LEU A 523 11.30 12.98 4.03
N LEU A 524 10.06 13.15 3.53
CA LEU A 524 9.82 13.70 2.19
C LEU A 524 10.15 15.20 2.09
N THR A 525 10.14 15.92 3.21
CA THR A 525 10.45 17.37 3.26
C THR A 525 11.67 17.68 4.12
N LEU A 526 12.23 16.68 4.80
CA LEU A 526 13.36 16.85 5.71
C LEU A 526 14.68 16.98 4.94
N PRO A 527 15.43 18.08 5.09
CA PRO A 527 16.75 18.20 4.49
C PRO A 527 17.77 17.27 5.17
N LEU A 528 18.92 17.11 4.52
CA LEU A 528 20.09 16.51 5.17
C LEU A 528 20.45 17.33 6.41
N ARG A 529 20.77 16.64 7.52
CA ARG A 529 21.24 17.34 8.72
C ARG A 529 22.71 17.66 8.54
N GLU A 530 23.05 18.91 8.79
CA GLU A 530 24.41 19.38 8.96
C GLU A 530 24.79 19.34 10.46
N SER A 531 25.96 18.78 10.76
CA SER A 531 26.59 18.81 12.08
C SER A 531 28.10 18.90 11.95
N ALA A 532 28.82 18.99 13.08
CA ALA A 532 30.28 19.04 13.09
C ALA A 532 30.93 17.78 12.47
N GLU A 533 30.23 16.64 12.52
CA GLU A 533 30.65 15.35 11.96
C GLU A 533 30.36 15.24 10.45
N GLY A 534 29.56 16.14 9.89
CA GLY A 534 29.23 16.19 8.47
C GLY A 534 27.72 16.20 8.19
N HIS A 535 27.33 15.59 7.08
CA HIS A 535 25.97 15.56 6.56
C HIS A 535 25.36 14.18 6.74
N SER A 536 24.16 14.11 7.31
CA SER A 536 23.53 12.84 7.67
C SER A 536 22.06 12.73 7.27
N ALA A 537 21.65 11.50 6.97
CA ALA A 537 20.26 11.10 6.72
C ALA A 537 19.97 9.75 7.39
N TRP A 538 18.82 9.64 8.05
CA TRP A 538 18.40 8.43 8.76
C TRP A 538 17.02 7.99 8.24
N VAL A 539 16.94 6.75 7.78
CA VAL A 539 15.72 6.19 7.20
C VAL A 539 15.37 4.89 7.94
N PRO A 540 14.32 4.87 8.79
CA PRO A 540 13.83 3.63 9.35
C PRO A 540 13.15 2.82 8.25
N TYR A 541 13.29 1.50 8.25
CA TYR A 541 12.70 0.63 7.23
C TYR A 541 12.47 -0.79 7.76
N ALA A 542 11.54 -1.51 7.14
CA ALA A 542 11.35 -2.93 7.34
C ALA A 542 12.30 -3.73 6.45
N THR A 543 13.05 -4.68 7.03
CA THR A 543 13.89 -5.60 6.27
C THR A 543 13.04 -6.67 5.56
N SER A 544 13.62 -7.37 4.58
CA SER A 544 12.91 -8.44 3.84
C SER A 544 12.47 -9.60 4.73
N ASP A 545 13.15 -9.81 5.87
CA ASP A 545 12.82 -10.77 6.93
C ASP A 545 11.87 -10.18 8.00
N GLY A 546 11.29 -9.00 7.79
CA GLY A 546 10.23 -8.43 8.64
C GLY A 546 10.71 -7.70 9.90
N PHE A 547 12.02 -7.47 10.07
CA PHE A 547 12.56 -6.77 11.22
C PHE A 547 12.72 -5.26 10.98
N LEU A 548 12.70 -4.50 12.06
CA LEU A 548 12.93 -3.07 12.03
C LEU A 548 14.43 -2.76 12.00
N ALA A 549 14.84 -1.94 11.05
CA ALA A 549 16.21 -1.47 10.90
C ALA A 549 16.24 0.03 10.55
N VAL A 550 17.43 0.63 10.67
CA VAL A 550 17.68 2.02 10.26
C VAL A 550 18.83 2.04 9.25
N ARG A 551 18.62 2.67 8.10
CA ARG A 551 19.67 2.97 7.13
C ARG A 551 20.18 4.38 7.42
N THR A 552 21.50 4.53 7.48
CA THR A 552 22.13 5.80 7.83
C THR A 552 23.23 6.16 6.85
N TRP A 553 23.40 7.46 6.63
CA TRP A 553 24.55 8.07 5.96
C TRP A 553 25.14 9.15 6.87
N LEU A 554 26.46 9.28 6.84
CA LEU A 554 27.21 10.31 7.56
C LEU A 554 28.49 10.62 6.77
N ARG A 555 28.49 11.74 6.05
CA ARG A 555 29.54 12.11 5.09
C ARG A 555 30.04 13.53 5.37
N THR A 556 31.34 13.72 5.51
CA THR A 556 31.94 15.05 5.71
C THR A 556 31.74 15.94 4.49
N THR A 557 31.83 15.36 3.29
CA THR A 557 31.46 15.98 2.02
C THR A 557 30.55 15.04 1.24
N HIS A 558 29.52 15.59 0.61
CA HIS A 558 28.56 14.83 -0.19
C HIS A 558 28.08 15.68 -1.37
N VAL A 559 27.73 15.03 -2.47
CA VAL A 559 27.10 15.67 -3.62
C VAL A 559 25.80 14.94 -3.90
N GLU A 560 24.68 15.61 -3.61
CA GLU A 560 23.34 15.09 -3.82
C GLU A 560 22.99 15.20 -5.30
N ALA A 561 22.55 14.10 -5.91
CA ALA A 561 21.98 14.08 -7.25
C ALA A 561 20.52 14.50 -7.17
N ASP A 562 20.25 15.77 -7.44
CA ASP A 562 18.90 16.34 -7.43
C ASP A 562 18.06 15.80 -8.59
N GLU A 563 18.69 15.63 -9.75
CA GLU A 563 18.03 15.14 -10.97
C GLU A 563 19.03 14.45 -11.90
N VAL A 564 18.62 13.33 -12.49
CA VAL A 564 19.36 12.61 -13.52
C VAL A 564 18.50 12.50 -14.76
N ARG A 565 18.90 13.17 -15.85
CA ARG A 565 18.22 13.11 -17.14
C ARG A 565 19.06 12.35 -18.15
N VAL A 566 18.44 11.37 -18.77
CA VAL A 566 18.98 10.62 -19.91
C VAL A 566 18.49 11.31 -21.17
N GLY A 567 19.39 12.00 -21.87
CA GLY A 567 19.10 12.71 -23.11
C GLY A 567 19.72 12.05 -24.34
N ASP A 568 19.63 12.71 -25.50
CA ASP A 568 20.18 12.17 -26.74
C ASP A 568 21.72 12.25 -26.78
N ASP A 569 22.31 13.32 -26.27
CA ASP A 569 23.76 13.54 -26.37
C ASP A 569 24.55 13.05 -25.14
N GLY A 570 23.86 12.78 -24.03
CA GLY A 570 24.50 12.37 -22.80
C GLY A 570 23.57 12.24 -21.59
N ILE A 571 24.19 11.99 -20.44
CA ILE A 571 23.51 11.93 -19.14
C ILE A 571 23.75 13.25 -18.42
N THR A 572 22.69 14.03 -18.25
CA THR A 572 22.71 15.27 -17.48
C THR A 572 22.44 14.97 -16.02
N VAL A 573 23.27 15.50 -15.13
CA VAL A 573 23.08 15.39 -13.68
C VAL A 573 23.07 16.79 -13.09
N ALA A 574 21.98 17.15 -12.42
CA ALA A 574 21.91 18.33 -11.56
C ALA A 574 22.26 17.93 -10.13
N VAL A 575 23.09 18.72 -9.47
CA VAL A 575 23.65 18.39 -8.16
C VAL A 575 23.66 19.55 -7.18
N THR A 576 23.56 19.21 -5.89
CA THR A 576 23.80 20.10 -4.77
C THR A 576 24.97 19.58 -3.94
N ALA A 577 25.94 20.45 -3.65
CA ALA A 577 27.12 20.12 -2.86
C ALA A 577 26.91 20.43 -1.37
N HIS A 578 27.34 19.50 -0.52
CA HIS A 578 27.22 19.55 0.94
C HIS A 578 28.60 19.38 1.57
N GLY A 579 28.95 20.26 2.52
CA GLY A 579 30.29 20.30 3.15
C GLY A 579 31.40 20.79 2.22
N THR A 580 31.04 21.22 1.01
CA THR A 580 31.90 21.84 0.00
C THR A 580 31.07 22.79 -0.86
N ALA A 581 31.71 23.61 -1.69
CA ALA A 581 31.03 24.54 -2.60
C ALA A 581 31.52 24.34 -4.03
N LEU A 582 30.59 24.38 -4.99
CA LEU A 582 30.93 24.40 -6.41
C LEU A 582 31.50 25.78 -6.76
N ARG A 583 32.73 25.81 -7.29
CA ARG A 583 33.49 27.03 -7.63
C ARG A 583 33.87 27.00 -9.12
N GLU A 584 34.61 28.01 -9.55
CA GLU A 584 35.20 28.02 -10.89
C GLU A 584 36.04 26.76 -11.15
N GLY A 585 35.85 26.16 -12.33
CA GLY A 585 36.47 24.88 -12.69
C GLY A 585 35.84 23.65 -12.04
N ALA A 586 34.64 23.76 -11.43
CA ALA A 586 33.88 22.60 -11.01
C ALA A 586 33.47 21.74 -12.22
N GLU A 587 33.58 20.42 -12.07
CA GLU A 587 33.29 19.48 -13.15
C GLU A 587 32.65 18.19 -12.62
N LEU A 588 31.72 17.67 -13.40
CA LEU A 588 31.16 16.33 -13.25
C LEU A 588 32.05 15.35 -14.01
N LEU A 589 32.38 14.23 -13.38
CA LEU A 589 33.21 13.21 -14.00
C LEU A 589 32.66 11.81 -13.77
N ALA A 590 32.80 10.97 -14.80
CA ALA A 590 32.57 9.54 -14.73
C ALA A 590 33.93 8.82 -14.79
N ARG A 591 34.16 7.93 -13.81
CA ARG A 591 35.39 7.15 -13.70
C ARG A 591 35.06 5.67 -13.72
N LEU A 592 35.78 4.90 -14.55
CA LEU A 592 35.65 3.45 -14.59
C LEU A 592 36.01 2.86 -13.21
N ARG A 593 35.15 1.99 -12.68
CA ARG A 593 35.33 1.34 -11.39
C ARG A 593 36.62 0.52 -11.37
N GLY A 594 37.42 0.70 -10.32
CA GLY A 594 38.74 0.07 -10.21
C GLY A 594 39.85 0.79 -10.99
N GLY A 595 39.50 1.76 -11.85
CA GLY A 595 40.46 2.61 -12.55
C GLY A 595 41.08 3.65 -11.62
N ASP A 596 42.37 3.94 -11.84
CA ASP A 596 43.13 5.01 -11.19
C ASP A 596 43.05 6.35 -11.94
N GLY A 597 42.34 6.38 -13.07
CA GLY A 597 42.25 7.51 -13.99
C GLY A 597 43.14 7.39 -15.23
N SER A 598 43.91 6.31 -15.38
CA SER A 598 44.76 6.03 -16.55
C SER A 598 44.00 5.77 -17.85
N VAL A 599 42.80 5.21 -17.76
CA VAL A 599 41.86 5.03 -18.90
C VAL A 599 41.21 6.37 -19.31
N GLY A 600 41.47 7.45 -18.56
CA GLY A 600 40.88 8.76 -18.75
C GLY A 600 39.49 8.84 -18.10
N ASP A 601 39.28 9.84 -17.24
CA ASP A 601 37.93 10.15 -16.78
C ASP A 601 37.15 10.86 -17.89
N VAL A 602 35.85 10.57 -17.99
CA VAL A 602 34.94 11.35 -18.83
C VAL A 602 34.51 12.57 -18.03
N ARG A 603 34.71 13.78 -18.55
CA ARG A 603 34.54 15.03 -17.79
C ARG A 603 33.69 16.04 -18.53
N THR A 604 32.95 16.83 -17.77
CA THR A 604 32.14 17.93 -18.28
C THR A 604 32.08 19.05 -17.23
N PRO A 605 32.20 20.34 -17.61
CA PRO A 605 32.03 21.43 -16.66
C PRO A 605 30.65 21.43 -16.00
N LEU A 606 30.58 21.84 -14.74
CA LEU A 606 29.31 22.15 -14.09
C LEU A 606 28.94 23.62 -14.34
N VAL A 607 27.79 23.84 -14.95
CA VAL A 607 27.20 25.17 -15.14
C VAL A 607 25.94 25.25 -14.29
N ALA A 608 25.90 26.19 -13.34
CA ALA A 608 24.81 26.33 -12.38
C ALA A 608 24.43 25.00 -11.67
N GLY A 609 25.43 24.19 -11.32
CA GLY A 609 25.23 22.91 -10.63
C GLY A 609 24.77 21.77 -11.54
N SER A 610 24.79 21.92 -12.86
CA SER A 610 24.43 20.86 -13.81
C SER A 610 25.53 20.59 -14.83
N GLY A 611 25.73 19.32 -15.18
CA GLY A 611 26.70 18.90 -16.20
C GLY A 611 26.18 17.71 -17.00
N CYS A 612 26.55 17.64 -18.27
CA CYS A 612 26.15 16.56 -19.19
C CYS A 612 27.35 15.70 -19.59
N LEU A 613 27.35 14.44 -19.17
CA LEU A 613 28.39 13.46 -19.51
C LEU A 613 28.11 12.88 -20.90
N PRO A 614 29.02 13.06 -21.88
CA PRO A 614 28.84 12.53 -23.22
C PRO A 614 28.95 11.00 -23.23
N TYR A 615 28.20 10.35 -24.12
CA TYR A 615 28.22 8.89 -24.24
C TYR A 615 29.48 8.33 -24.87
N GLU A 616 30.03 9.01 -25.88
CA GLU A 616 31.07 8.47 -26.77
C GLU A 616 32.27 7.87 -26.01
N PRO A 617 32.84 8.53 -24.98
CA PRO A 617 33.98 7.96 -24.28
C PRO A 617 33.63 6.73 -23.44
N MET A 618 32.41 6.66 -22.89
CA MET A 618 31.93 5.52 -22.12
C MET A 618 31.44 4.38 -23.02
N SER A 619 31.14 4.65 -24.29
CA SER A 619 30.58 3.67 -25.22
C SER A 619 31.60 2.62 -25.68
N ARG A 620 32.89 2.91 -25.49
CA ARG A 620 33.99 1.99 -25.77
C ARG A 620 34.21 1.14 -24.52
N ARG A 621 33.72 -0.11 -24.54
CA ARG A 621 33.97 -1.06 -23.44
C ARG A 621 35.47 -1.26 -23.24
N VAL A 622 35.88 -1.12 -22.00
CA VAL A 622 37.27 -1.12 -21.58
C VAL A 622 37.62 -2.43 -20.87
N THR A 623 36.69 -2.99 -20.10
CA THR A 623 36.92 -4.22 -19.35
C THR A 623 36.51 -5.47 -20.14
N ALA A 624 37.14 -6.60 -19.82
CA ALA A 624 36.71 -7.92 -20.29
C ALA A 624 35.55 -8.50 -19.45
N ASP A 625 35.08 -7.79 -18.42
CA ASP A 625 33.95 -8.21 -17.58
C ASP A 625 32.63 -8.14 -18.35
N GLU A 626 31.52 -8.66 -17.82
CA GLU A 626 30.20 -8.59 -18.47
C GLU A 626 29.66 -7.16 -18.63
N GLN A 627 30.16 -6.20 -17.85
CA GLN A 627 29.75 -4.80 -17.91
C GLN A 627 30.86 -3.87 -17.39
N ASP A 628 30.93 -2.67 -17.97
CA ASP A 628 31.70 -1.58 -17.38
C ASP A 628 30.81 -0.78 -16.42
N LEU A 629 31.37 -0.37 -15.28
CA LEU A 629 30.69 0.45 -14.29
C LEU A 629 31.41 1.79 -14.16
N TRP A 630 30.75 2.86 -14.59
CA TRP A 630 31.26 4.22 -14.52
C TRP A 630 30.69 4.95 -13.32
N ASP A 631 31.53 5.13 -12.31
CA ASP A 631 31.20 5.75 -11.04
C ASP A 631 31.25 7.29 -11.18
N LEU A 632 30.16 7.97 -10.79
CA LEU A 632 30.07 9.43 -10.93
C LEU A 632 30.61 10.18 -9.71
N TRP A 633 31.32 11.26 -9.99
CA TRP A 633 31.92 12.15 -9.01
C TRP A 633 31.80 13.60 -9.46
N VAL A 634 31.90 14.52 -8.52
CA VAL A 634 32.09 15.93 -8.80
C VAL A 634 33.40 16.40 -8.21
N ARG A 635 34.21 17.05 -9.03
CA ARG A 635 35.33 17.86 -8.55
C ARG A 635 34.78 19.28 -8.32
N PRO A 636 34.72 19.77 -7.06
CA PRO A 636 34.01 21.00 -6.74
C PRO A 636 34.75 22.29 -7.15
N ALA A 637 36.06 22.21 -7.42
CA ALA A 637 36.88 23.31 -7.90
C ALA A 637 38.13 22.76 -8.60
N ALA A 638 38.82 23.58 -9.40
CA ALA A 638 40.10 23.19 -10.00
C ALA A 638 41.08 22.68 -8.93
N GLY A 639 41.63 21.48 -9.13
CA GLY A 639 42.58 20.84 -8.20
C GLY A 639 41.96 20.23 -6.93
N ALA A 640 40.65 20.38 -6.69
CA ALA A 640 40.00 19.77 -5.53
C ALA A 640 39.86 18.25 -5.67
N ALA A 641 39.76 17.57 -4.52
CA ALA A 641 39.47 16.14 -4.47
C ALA A 641 38.04 15.87 -4.99
N PRO A 642 37.83 14.85 -5.85
CA PRO A 642 36.49 14.46 -6.27
C PRO A 642 35.64 13.91 -5.10
N VAL A 643 34.35 14.27 -5.09
CA VAL A 643 33.35 13.82 -4.12
C VAL A 643 32.33 12.93 -4.86
N ARG A 644 31.93 11.80 -4.25
CA ARG A 644 30.95 10.89 -4.86
C ARG A 644 29.61 11.59 -5.05
N VAL A 645 29.00 11.37 -6.21
CA VAL A 645 27.60 11.75 -6.46
C VAL A 645 26.70 10.62 -5.97
N GLY A 646 25.68 10.94 -5.18
CA GLY A 646 24.68 9.99 -4.70
C GLY A 646 23.39 10.69 -4.32
N ARG A 647 22.37 9.93 -3.90
CA ARG A 647 21.07 10.48 -3.48
C ARG A 647 20.66 9.89 -2.13
N ILE A 648 20.89 10.61 -1.04
CA ILE A 648 20.71 10.09 0.33
C ILE A 648 19.56 10.78 1.08
N ALA A 649 18.99 11.86 0.53
CA ALA A 649 17.79 12.48 1.07
C ALA A 649 16.54 11.63 0.81
N GLY A 650 15.43 11.95 1.45
CA GLY A 650 14.13 11.29 1.26
C GLY A 650 13.93 10.00 2.06
N ASP A 651 12.89 9.24 1.72
CA ASP A 651 12.38 8.10 2.49
C ASP A 651 12.87 6.72 2.03
N PHE A 652 13.85 6.67 1.13
CA PHE A 652 14.34 5.41 0.55
C PHE A 652 15.64 4.91 1.19
N ALA A 653 15.55 3.78 1.88
CA ALA A 653 16.73 3.06 2.39
C ALA A 653 17.54 2.35 1.28
N ASP A 654 16.92 2.06 0.14
CA ASP A 654 17.54 1.50 -1.06
C ASP A 654 16.85 2.08 -2.29
N ARG A 655 17.63 2.69 -3.18
CA ARG A 655 17.13 3.35 -4.40
C ARG A 655 17.22 2.51 -5.66
N LYS A 656 18.02 1.45 -5.68
CA LYS A 656 18.36 0.71 -6.91
C LYS A 656 17.14 0.16 -7.66
N GLY A 657 16.12 -0.28 -6.92
CA GLY A 657 14.87 -0.83 -7.47
C GLY A 657 13.72 0.18 -7.58
N VAL A 658 13.94 1.41 -7.13
CA VAL A 658 12.92 2.46 -7.01
C VAL A 658 13.14 3.54 -8.06
N ASP A 659 14.34 4.12 -8.10
CA ASP A 659 14.75 5.08 -9.11
C ASP A 659 15.18 4.31 -10.37
N THR A 660 14.29 4.25 -11.37
CA THR A 660 14.53 3.51 -12.62
C THR A 660 14.66 4.44 -13.81
N PHE A 661 15.86 4.50 -14.37
CA PHE A 661 16.16 5.32 -15.56
C PHE A 661 15.99 4.53 -16.86
N PRO A 662 15.65 5.18 -17.98
CA PRO A 662 15.70 4.55 -19.30
C PRO A 662 17.14 4.19 -19.66
N ALA A 663 17.30 3.18 -20.50
CA ALA A 663 18.59 2.81 -21.07
C ALA A 663 18.71 3.40 -22.49
N VAL A 664 19.93 3.75 -22.87
CA VAL A 664 20.23 4.32 -24.19
C VAL A 664 21.23 3.43 -24.91
N THR A 665 20.94 3.07 -26.15
CA THR A 665 21.85 2.30 -27.00
C THR A 665 22.72 3.23 -27.83
N ARG A 666 24.05 3.03 -27.82
CA ARG A 666 25.03 3.75 -28.63
C ARG A 666 25.99 2.72 -29.23
N GLY A 667 25.96 2.56 -30.55
CA GLY A 667 26.70 1.48 -31.22
C GLY A 667 26.26 0.11 -30.69
N GLU A 668 27.23 -0.70 -30.26
CA GLU A 668 27.01 -2.07 -29.76
C GLU A 668 26.81 -2.14 -28.24
N VAL A 669 26.67 -0.98 -27.57
CA VAL A 669 26.50 -0.95 -26.11
C VAL A 669 25.22 -0.25 -25.68
N ARG A 670 24.73 -0.65 -24.51
CA ARG A 670 23.61 -0.08 -23.78
C ARG A 670 24.11 0.57 -22.50
N LEU A 671 23.80 1.85 -22.33
CA LEU A 671 24.17 2.67 -21.17
C LEU A 671 22.93 2.94 -20.30
N ARG A 672 23.07 2.82 -18.99
CA ARG A 672 21.98 3.08 -18.05
C ARG A 672 22.48 3.64 -16.71
N PRO A 673 22.04 4.83 -16.28
CA PRO A 673 22.25 5.28 -14.92
C PRO A 673 21.49 4.41 -13.93
N PHE A 674 22.04 4.21 -12.74
CA PHE A 674 21.35 3.58 -11.62
C PHE A 674 22.01 4.00 -10.30
N PHE A 675 21.24 3.91 -9.21
CA PHE A 675 21.81 4.04 -7.87
C PHE A 675 22.28 2.68 -7.35
N THR A 676 23.47 2.64 -6.76
CA THR A 676 24.02 1.45 -6.10
C THR A 676 23.27 1.15 -4.78
N VAL A 677 23.60 0.03 -4.13
CA VAL A 677 23.09 -0.31 -2.79
C VAL A 677 23.53 0.67 -1.69
N THR A 678 24.50 1.54 -1.98
CA THR A 678 24.95 2.64 -1.12
C THR A 678 24.28 3.97 -1.46
N ASN A 679 23.38 3.98 -2.46
CA ASN A 679 22.76 5.15 -3.08
C ASN A 679 23.74 6.09 -3.78
N ASP A 680 24.88 5.57 -4.27
CA ASP A 680 25.78 6.34 -5.14
C ASP A 680 25.37 6.17 -6.60
N LEU A 681 25.57 7.20 -7.42
CA LEU A 681 25.19 7.20 -8.83
C LEU A 681 26.30 6.55 -9.67
N THR A 682 25.90 5.59 -10.51
CA THR A 682 26.76 4.86 -11.42
C THR A 682 26.06 4.72 -12.77
N VAL A 683 26.84 4.67 -13.85
CA VAL A 683 26.36 4.30 -15.19
C VAL A 683 26.87 2.91 -15.52
N THR A 684 25.96 2.00 -15.82
CA THR A 684 26.30 0.69 -16.37
C THR A 684 26.43 0.80 -17.89
N VAL A 685 27.46 0.18 -18.45
CA VAL A 685 27.65 -0.01 -19.90
C VAL A 685 27.80 -1.49 -20.19
N LYS A 686 26.93 -2.03 -21.04
CA LYS A 686 26.87 -3.45 -21.40
C LYS A 686 26.79 -3.62 -22.91
N ASP A 687 27.30 -4.73 -23.42
CA ASP A 687 27.14 -5.08 -24.83
C ASP A 687 25.67 -5.46 -25.11
N THR A 688 25.11 -5.00 -26.23
CA THR A 688 23.70 -5.25 -26.57
C THR A 688 23.40 -6.71 -26.87
N ALA A 689 24.41 -7.48 -27.29
CA ALA A 689 24.27 -8.90 -27.65
C ALA A 689 24.05 -9.82 -26.44
N VAL A 690 24.25 -9.33 -25.21
CA VAL A 690 24.13 -10.13 -23.97
C VAL A 690 22.68 -10.17 -23.44
N ASP A 691 21.80 -9.27 -23.88
CA ASP A 691 20.41 -9.17 -23.40
C ASP A 691 19.40 -10.01 -24.25
N GLU A 692 19.83 -10.69 -25.32
CA GLU A 692 18.98 -11.54 -26.20
C GLU A 692 19.10 -13.06 -25.93
N ALA A 693 19.79 -13.48 -24.86
CA ALA A 693 19.96 -14.88 -24.46
C ALA A 693 19.12 -15.28 -23.23
#